data_AF-A0A9P5LBD7-F1
#
_entry.id   AF-A0A9P5LBD7-F1
#
_cell.length_a   1.000
_cell.length_b   1.000
_cell.length_c   1.000
_cell.angle_alpha   90.00
_cell.angle_beta   90.00
_cell.angle_gamma   90.00
#
_symmetry.space_group_name_H-M   'P 1'
#
loop_
_entity.id
_entity.type
_entity.pdbx_description
1 polymer ?
#
loop_
_entity_poly.entity_id
_entity_poly.type
_entity_poly.pdbx_seq_one_letter_code
_entity_poly.pdbx_strand_id
1 'polypeptide(L)'
;MSKILAVFGATGQQGSSVVNYVLNDPELSKEYKIRAITRDVTSEKAKQLAEKVEVVQGDILDNASLKTALAGAHTVFAMTSPGFGPDAVDVEYNSGKAIADAALEQGVEYIIFSTLKSVSEMSGGKYTAVTPFDAKAKIEKYVRGLTIKSAFYAPAYFMQNLQAQPYLAPQQLPDGTWVLPRPVSPKTKVPYIDAVGDSGKIIGAILAEPDKYEGKTFHAAAMTHTYEEIVAILSKVTGKTIVYKQISVEDFRNSLPFAADLFTDGVCCLEEYGYFGPGGEELILWSLKCLPHTVKWKLQRASTGYVATETFGWYLDSLKSSLPVSLDKIKLQANMDDSMSYSPSSQNETNDSPPLQSATNDLPPLQSAANDLTSLQSATNDLPPPPQTARTSRFHYVIWASNPTFAFCAGLSSVLANRYPIPTVLGFGGEGENNLTKTHIAKLRVLKQYLDGPNGAHDSDLVMAMDGYDVVAQLPVDTVIERYFEVTAEADKRLADRFGITVKEAHARGLRQTVMFAADKGCHPPAPNEPRCWAIPSSHLPHNVYGPLDGNKRQFYVDPVFLCAGSVIGRLGDLRQIVNAALKIVEANDLVALPTDMKPSDQRFFATVFARQEVYRTMSITGGEVPGYEGDRMLPKEKKDENDKTEYHITIDYESAIIQNVFLHDLWLKALKYSSFDHTATVEEDVLNNGDSFKPHQIQMPASVLLPLRRIFGSFTDKDGQGTSARKWVANLKLRTNVATRQIYAFLHNTGPKDLFIARYKMMWYFPMIQRLLNLAVEANIAREPLTLRPIDGRDWVSVTNYPEGDRMRDPYGGAYTDLKNKEFIPFLELCEGFVEDLFKKEG
;
A
#
# COMPACT_ATOMS: atom_id res chain seq x y z
N MET A 1 -20.16 -41.19 7.92
CA MET A 1 -19.07 -40.30 8.34
C MET A 1 -19.55 -38.88 8.12
N SER A 2 -19.27 -37.94 9.02
CA SER A 2 -19.63 -36.53 8.83
C SER A 2 -18.91 -35.97 7.59
N LYS A 3 -19.64 -35.23 6.75
CA LYS A 3 -19.16 -34.59 5.53
C LYS A 3 -18.17 -33.48 5.89
N ILE A 4 -17.10 -33.30 5.14
CA ILE A 4 -16.19 -32.17 5.36
C ILE A 4 -16.75 -30.93 4.64
N LEU A 5 -17.01 -29.86 5.40
CA LEU A 5 -17.32 -28.52 4.91
C LEU A 5 -16.04 -27.69 4.93
N ALA A 6 -15.45 -27.46 3.76
CA ALA A 6 -14.30 -26.59 3.58
C ALA A 6 -14.76 -25.13 3.42
N VAL A 7 -14.25 -24.23 4.25
CA VAL A 7 -14.70 -22.83 4.33
C VAL A 7 -13.54 -21.90 3.99
N PHE A 8 -13.59 -21.27 2.81
CA PHE A 8 -12.69 -20.16 2.48
C PHE A 8 -13.08 -18.89 3.23
N GLY A 9 -12.08 -18.05 3.53
CA GLY A 9 -12.30 -16.81 4.26
C GLY A 9 -12.80 -17.03 5.70
N ALA A 10 -12.44 -18.16 6.31
CA ALA A 10 -12.90 -18.56 7.65
C ALA A 10 -12.52 -17.56 8.76
N THR A 11 -11.44 -16.79 8.58
CA THR A 11 -11.00 -15.71 9.49
C THR A 11 -11.63 -14.35 9.16
N GLY A 12 -12.41 -14.27 8.07
CA GLY A 12 -13.12 -13.09 7.59
C GLY A 12 -14.61 -13.07 7.99
N GLN A 13 -15.35 -12.05 7.55
CA GLN A 13 -16.72 -11.81 8.00
C GLN A 13 -17.70 -12.93 7.63
N GLN A 14 -17.80 -13.27 6.34
CA GLN A 14 -18.72 -14.31 5.87
C GLN A 14 -18.32 -15.71 6.36
N GLY A 15 -17.06 -16.10 6.16
CA GLY A 15 -16.59 -17.44 6.53
C GLY A 15 -16.69 -17.69 8.03
N SER A 16 -16.34 -16.73 8.89
CA SER A 16 -16.51 -16.89 10.34
C SER A 16 -17.98 -17.03 10.74
N SER A 17 -18.91 -16.35 10.05
CA SER A 17 -20.35 -16.52 10.24
C SER A 17 -20.79 -17.95 9.93
N VAL A 18 -20.33 -18.52 8.81
CA VAL A 18 -20.61 -19.92 8.43
C VAL A 18 -20.07 -20.89 9.47
N VAL A 19 -18.80 -20.73 9.86
CA VAL A 19 -18.17 -21.58 10.87
C VAL A 19 -18.96 -21.56 12.18
N ASN A 20 -19.26 -20.37 12.69
CA ASN A 20 -19.99 -20.22 13.94
C ASN A 20 -21.41 -20.78 13.85
N TYR A 21 -22.13 -20.56 12.76
CA TYR A 21 -23.50 -21.08 12.62
C TYR A 21 -23.53 -22.61 12.60
N VAL A 22 -22.71 -23.23 11.74
CA VAL A 22 -22.68 -24.70 11.58
C VAL A 22 -22.26 -25.40 12.88
N LEU A 23 -21.31 -24.84 13.64
CA LEU A 23 -20.92 -25.40 14.94
C LEU A 23 -22.01 -25.35 16.00
N ASN A 24 -22.84 -24.31 15.99
CA ASN A 24 -23.87 -24.10 17.00
C ASN A 24 -25.23 -24.70 16.62
N ASP A 25 -25.41 -25.10 15.36
CA ASP A 25 -26.62 -25.78 14.91
C ASP A 25 -26.54 -27.29 15.24
N PRO A 26 -27.54 -27.85 15.95
CA PRO A 26 -27.48 -29.22 16.46
C PRO A 26 -27.55 -30.31 15.38
N GLU A 27 -28.06 -29.99 14.19
CA GLU A 27 -28.16 -30.96 13.10
C GLU A 27 -26.99 -30.80 12.14
N LEU A 28 -26.64 -29.57 11.74
CA LEU A 28 -25.51 -29.32 10.85
C LEU A 28 -24.16 -29.68 11.50
N SER A 29 -24.00 -29.50 12.82
CA SER A 29 -22.77 -29.90 13.53
C SER A 29 -22.55 -31.42 13.59
N LYS A 30 -23.62 -32.22 13.44
CA LYS A 30 -23.53 -33.69 13.32
C LYS A 30 -23.23 -34.10 11.88
N GLU A 31 -23.83 -33.40 10.93
CA GLU A 31 -23.69 -33.69 9.50
C GLU A 31 -22.32 -33.25 8.95
N TYR A 32 -21.83 -32.08 9.35
CA TYR A 32 -20.62 -31.46 8.83
C TYR A 32 -19.51 -31.32 9.86
N LYS A 33 -18.30 -31.75 9.48
CA LYS A 33 -17.05 -31.34 10.12
C LYS A 33 -16.46 -30.17 9.35
N ILE A 34 -16.04 -29.14 10.05
CA ILE A 34 -15.56 -27.91 9.44
C ILE A 34 -14.05 -27.98 9.25
N ARG A 35 -13.62 -27.61 8.04
CA ARG A 35 -12.24 -27.27 7.71
C ARG A 35 -12.16 -25.81 7.33
N ALA A 36 -11.55 -25.01 8.19
CA ALA A 36 -11.29 -23.59 7.96
C ALA A 36 -10.03 -23.43 7.09
N ILE A 37 -10.19 -22.79 5.94
CA ILE A 37 -9.08 -22.51 5.02
C ILE A 37 -8.61 -21.06 5.21
N THR A 38 -7.32 -20.89 5.47
CA THR A 38 -6.67 -19.58 5.64
C THR A 38 -5.27 -19.60 5.01
N ARG A 39 -4.80 -18.43 4.54
CA ARG A 39 -3.42 -18.28 4.05
C ARG A 39 -2.39 -18.38 5.17
N ASP A 40 -2.75 -17.89 6.35
CA ASP A 40 -1.90 -17.87 7.53
C ASP A 40 -2.57 -18.61 8.69
N VAL A 41 -2.13 -19.84 8.91
CA VAL A 41 -2.58 -20.71 10.02
C VAL A 41 -2.00 -20.28 11.37
N THR A 42 -1.00 -19.39 11.38
CA THR A 42 -0.34 -18.90 12.60
C THR A 42 -0.94 -17.60 13.15
N SER A 43 -1.80 -16.94 12.36
CA SER A 43 -2.53 -15.75 12.80
C SER A 43 -3.37 -16.02 14.06
N GLU A 44 -3.55 -15.01 14.90
CA GLU A 44 -4.31 -15.13 16.15
C GLU A 44 -5.74 -15.65 15.93
N LYS A 45 -6.41 -15.19 14.88
CA LYS A 45 -7.74 -15.69 14.50
C LYS A 45 -7.72 -17.15 14.07
N ALA A 46 -6.68 -17.59 13.36
CA ALA A 46 -6.53 -18.98 12.95
C ALA A 46 -6.25 -19.91 14.14
N LYS A 47 -5.42 -19.47 15.10
CA LYS A 47 -5.17 -20.19 16.36
C LYS A 47 -6.46 -20.38 17.16
N GLN A 48 -7.26 -19.33 17.30
CA GLN A 48 -8.57 -19.40 17.98
C GLN A 48 -9.57 -20.32 17.25
N LEU A 49 -9.51 -20.39 15.91
CA LEU A 49 -10.31 -21.34 15.14
C LEU A 49 -9.83 -22.78 15.31
N ALA A 50 -8.52 -23.00 15.41
CA ALA A 50 -7.91 -24.32 15.56
C ALA A 50 -8.31 -25.03 16.87
N GLU A 51 -8.75 -24.28 17.88
CA GLU A 51 -9.34 -24.84 19.11
C GLU A 51 -10.70 -25.52 18.88
N LYS A 52 -11.38 -25.20 17.76
CA LYS A 52 -12.77 -25.60 17.51
C LYS A 52 -12.95 -26.44 16.25
N VAL A 53 -12.13 -26.20 15.23
CA VAL A 53 -12.25 -26.82 13.91
C VAL A 53 -10.87 -27.14 13.33
N GLU A 54 -10.84 -27.99 12.30
CA GLU A 54 -9.62 -28.21 11.54
C GLU A 54 -9.24 -26.92 10.80
N VAL A 55 -7.99 -26.47 10.93
CA VAL A 55 -7.49 -25.29 10.21
C VAL A 55 -6.38 -25.75 9.27
N VAL A 56 -6.53 -25.46 7.98
CA VAL A 56 -5.58 -25.87 6.94
C VAL A 56 -5.13 -24.65 6.15
N GLN A 57 -3.86 -24.66 5.77
CA GLN A 57 -3.31 -23.63 4.89
C GLN A 57 -3.86 -23.81 3.47
N GLY A 58 -4.37 -22.72 2.89
CA GLY A 58 -4.73 -22.66 1.48
C GLY A 58 -4.56 -21.25 0.95
N ASP A 59 -3.74 -21.11 -0.09
CA ASP A 59 -3.53 -19.87 -0.83
C ASP A 59 -4.06 -20.06 -2.26
N ILE A 60 -4.87 -19.11 -2.70
CA ILE A 60 -5.47 -19.10 -4.03
C ILE A 60 -4.40 -18.98 -5.12
N LEU A 61 -3.24 -18.41 -4.80
CA LEU A 61 -2.09 -18.31 -5.69
C LEU A 61 -1.23 -19.59 -5.73
N ASP A 62 -1.49 -20.56 -4.85
CA ASP A 62 -0.79 -21.84 -4.79
C ASP A 62 -1.77 -23.00 -4.99
N ASN A 63 -1.84 -23.49 -6.23
CA ASN A 63 -2.70 -24.61 -6.61
C ASN A 63 -2.43 -25.89 -5.80
N ALA A 64 -1.19 -26.14 -5.38
CA ALA A 64 -0.88 -27.32 -4.57
C ALA A 64 -1.55 -27.21 -3.20
N SER A 65 -1.47 -26.03 -2.57
CA SER A 65 -2.14 -25.77 -1.30
C SER A 65 -3.67 -25.89 -1.40
N LEU A 66 -4.29 -25.45 -2.51
CA LEU A 66 -5.73 -25.59 -2.73
C LEU A 66 -6.15 -27.06 -2.81
N LYS A 67 -5.39 -27.90 -3.53
CA LYS A 67 -5.64 -29.34 -3.60
C LYS A 67 -5.55 -29.98 -2.22
N THR A 68 -4.51 -29.65 -1.45
CA THR A 68 -4.37 -30.15 -0.07
C THR A 68 -5.51 -29.70 0.82
N ALA A 69 -5.90 -28.42 0.76
CA ALA A 69 -6.99 -27.88 1.56
C ALA A 69 -8.35 -28.52 1.24
N LEU A 70 -8.58 -28.84 -0.03
CA LEU A 70 -9.84 -29.42 -0.52
C LEU A 70 -9.86 -30.96 -0.54
N ALA A 71 -8.76 -31.62 -0.20
CA ALA A 71 -8.67 -33.07 -0.19
C ALA A 71 -9.73 -33.69 0.74
N GLY A 72 -10.64 -34.50 0.17
CA GLY A 72 -11.73 -35.15 0.89
C GLY A 72 -12.86 -34.23 1.35
N ALA A 73 -12.88 -32.96 0.91
CA ALA A 73 -13.99 -32.06 1.14
C ALA A 73 -15.23 -32.52 0.36
N HIS A 74 -16.39 -32.57 1.03
CA HIS A 74 -17.67 -32.86 0.37
C HIS A 74 -18.32 -31.56 -0.13
N THR A 75 -18.36 -30.54 0.74
CA THR A 75 -18.94 -29.23 0.42
C THR A 75 -17.91 -28.14 0.60
N VAL A 76 -17.89 -27.17 -0.31
CA VAL A 76 -17.05 -25.97 -0.23
C VAL A 76 -17.91 -24.72 -0.13
N PHE A 77 -17.68 -23.89 0.89
CA PHE A 77 -18.07 -22.50 0.85
C PHE A 77 -16.91 -21.66 0.28
N ALA A 78 -17.12 -21.11 -0.91
CA ALA A 78 -16.12 -20.34 -1.64
C ALA A 78 -16.49 -18.85 -1.66
N MET A 79 -15.49 -18.00 -1.43
CA MET A 79 -15.58 -16.56 -1.57
C MET A 79 -14.25 -16.00 -2.08
N THR A 80 -14.33 -14.91 -2.84
CA THR A 80 -13.16 -14.18 -3.36
C THR A 80 -13.07 -12.80 -2.73
N SER A 81 -11.85 -12.31 -2.62
CA SER A 81 -11.59 -10.91 -2.29
C SER A 81 -11.58 -10.08 -3.57
N PRO A 82 -12.13 -8.86 -3.55
CA PRO A 82 -12.15 -8.00 -4.73
C PRO A 82 -10.75 -7.61 -5.18
N GLY A 83 -10.52 -7.66 -6.49
CA GLY A 83 -9.35 -7.03 -7.12
C GLY A 83 -9.56 -5.52 -7.25
N PHE A 84 -8.47 -4.76 -7.25
CA PHE A 84 -8.49 -3.32 -7.54
C PHE A 84 -7.45 -3.03 -8.62
N GLY A 85 -7.86 -2.38 -9.71
CA GLY A 85 -6.98 -2.08 -10.85
C GLY A 85 -7.62 -2.38 -12.22
N PRO A 86 -6.89 -2.17 -13.34
CA PRO A 86 -7.36 -2.45 -14.71
C PRO A 86 -7.90 -3.86 -14.88
N ASP A 87 -7.18 -4.85 -14.36
CA ASP A 87 -7.46 -6.27 -14.58
C ASP A 87 -8.25 -6.86 -13.39
N ALA A 88 -8.89 -6.02 -12.58
CA ALA A 88 -9.59 -6.42 -11.35
C ALA A 88 -10.60 -7.55 -11.60
N VAL A 89 -11.35 -7.47 -12.70
CA VAL A 89 -12.32 -8.49 -13.09
C VAL A 89 -11.65 -9.83 -13.33
N ASP A 90 -10.56 -9.85 -14.10
CA ASP A 90 -9.87 -11.08 -14.49
C ASP A 90 -9.05 -11.67 -13.34
N VAL A 91 -8.40 -10.84 -12.52
CA VAL A 91 -7.68 -11.28 -11.32
C VAL A 91 -8.62 -11.97 -10.33
N GLU A 92 -9.76 -11.35 -10.05
CA GLU A 92 -10.75 -11.94 -9.16
C GLU A 92 -11.41 -13.17 -9.79
N TYR A 93 -11.75 -13.10 -11.08
CA TYR A 93 -12.28 -14.26 -11.82
C TYR A 93 -11.33 -15.46 -11.76
N ASN A 94 -10.04 -15.26 -12.01
CA ASN A 94 -9.02 -16.30 -11.95
C ASN A 94 -8.89 -16.90 -10.54
N SER A 95 -9.07 -16.08 -9.51
CA SER A 95 -9.10 -16.53 -8.12
C SER A 95 -10.28 -17.47 -7.85
N GLY A 96 -11.49 -17.10 -8.28
CA GLY A 96 -12.67 -17.94 -8.16
C GLY A 96 -12.60 -19.21 -8.99
N LYS A 97 -12.07 -19.10 -10.22
CA LYS A 97 -11.81 -20.21 -11.12
C LYS A 97 -10.85 -21.23 -10.50
N ALA A 98 -9.74 -20.77 -9.92
CA ALA A 98 -8.76 -21.66 -9.27
C ALA A 98 -9.38 -22.47 -8.12
N ILE A 99 -10.23 -21.85 -7.30
CA ILE A 99 -10.95 -22.55 -6.22
C ILE A 99 -11.90 -23.61 -6.80
N ALA A 100 -12.68 -23.24 -7.82
CA ALA A 100 -13.65 -24.12 -8.44
C ALA A 100 -12.99 -25.31 -9.17
N ASP A 101 -11.88 -25.08 -9.85
CA ASP A 101 -11.07 -26.11 -10.52
C ASP A 101 -10.47 -27.08 -9.50
N ALA A 102 -9.86 -26.55 -8.43
CA ALA A 102 -9.32 -27.39 -7.37
C ALA A 102 -10.42 -28.22 -6.69
N ALA A 103 -11.61 -27.65 -6.48
CA ALA A 103 -12.76 -28.39 -5.96
C ALA A 103 -13.19 -29.53 -6.90
N LEU A 104 -13.23 -29.27 -8.22
CA LEU A 104 -13.54 -30.28 -9.23
C LEU A 104 -12.51 -31.42 -9.21
N GLU A 105 -11.24 -31.05 -9.22
CA GLU A 105 -10.13 -32.01 -9.21
C GLU A 105 -10.09 -32.87 -7.94
N GLN A 106 -10.52 -32.32 -6.79
CA GLN A 106 -10.59 -33.05 -5.52
C GLN A 106 -11.91 -33.82 -5.32
N GLY A 107 -12.81 -33.81 -6.32
CA GLY A 107 -14.07 -34.55 -6.26
C GLY A 107 -15.06 -33.96 -5.26
N VAL A 108 -15.03 -32.65 -5.02
CA VAL A 108 -16.04 -31.95 -4.21
C VAL A 108 -17.42 -32.13 -4.85
N GLU A 109 -18.42 -32.45 -4.03
CA GLU A 109 -19.77 -32.75 -4.51
C GLU A 109 -20.66 -31.50 -4.57
N TYR A 110 -20.39 -30.49 -3.74
CA TYR A 110 -21.22 -29.29 -3.65
C TYR A 110 -20.41 -27.99 -3.42
N ILE A 111 -20.69 -26.93 -4.18
CA ILE A 111 -20.13 -25.58 -3.97
C ILE A 111 -21.24 -24.59 -3.59
N ILE A 112 -21.04 -23.87 -2.49
CA ILE A 112 -21.79 -22.64 -2.19
C ILE A 112 -20.87 -21.46 -2.47
N PHE A 113 -21.15 -20.68 -3.51
CA PHE A 113 -20.31 -19.54 -3.89
C PHE A 113 -20.95 -18.19 -3.48
N SER A 114 -20.14 -17.33 -2.85
CA SER A 114 -20.51 -15.95 -2.53
C SER A 114 -20.39 -15.07 -3.79
N THR A 115 -21.53 -14.82 -4.43
CA THR A 115 -21.66 -14.16 -5.73
C THR A 115 -22.18 -12.72 -5.59
N LEU A 116 -22.24 -11.98 -6.70
CA LEU A 116 -22.96 -10.72 -6.86
C LEU A 116 -23.53 -10.67 -8.30
N LYS A 117 -24.52 -9.80 -8.52
CA LYS A 117 -25.15 -9.66 -9.84
C LYS A 117 -24.31 -8.76 -10.75
N SER A 118 -24.14 -9.12 -12.02
CA SER A 118 -23.39 -8.30 -12.98
C SER A 118 -24.03 -6.92 -13.14
N VAL A 119 -23.28 -5.87 -12.78
CA VAL A 119 -23.71 -4.48 -12.89
C VAL A 119 -23.59 -4.02 -14.34
N SER A 120 -22.53 -4.44 -15.03
CA SER A 120 -22.35 -4.16 -16.45
C SER A 120 -23.52 -4.73 -17.28
N GLU A 121 -23.90 -5.99 -17.05
CA GLU A 121 -25.03 -6.59 -17.79
C GLU A 121 -26.37 -5.95 -17.40
N MET A 122 -26.62 -5.76 -16.10
CA MET A 122 -27.87 -5.17 -15.60
C MET A 122 -28.10 -3.74 -16.11
N SER A 123 -27.03 -2.97 -16.28
CA SER A 123 -27.08 -1.60 -16.74
C SER A 123 -26.97 -1.46 -18.27
N GLY A 124 -26.88 -2.57 -19.02
CA GLY A 124 -26.67 -2.55 -20.47
C GLY A 124 -25.34 -1.91 -20.88
N GLY A 125 -24.30 -2.06 -20.06
CA GLY A 125 -22.96 -1.49 -20.27
C GLY A 125 -22.80 -0.03 -19.83
N LYS A 126 -23.80 0.57 -19.18
CA LYS A 126 -23.71 1.95 -18.69
C LYS A 126 -22.75 2.11 -17.52
N TYR A 127 -22.72 1.13 -16.60
CA TYR A 127 -21.86 1.14 -15.42
C TYR A 127 -20.90 -0.04 -15.48
N THR A 128 -19.63 0.23 -15.81
CA THR A 128 -18.59 -0.82 -16.00
C THR A 128 -17.49 -0.77 -14.95
N ALA A 129 -17.45 0.25 -14.10
CA ALA A 129 -16.41 0.38 -13.07
C ALA A 129 -16.66 -0.50 -11.84
N VAL A 130 -17.85 -1.10 -11.70
CA VAL A 130 -18.25 -1.91 -10.54
C VAL A 130 -17.71 -3.35 -10.66
N THR A 131 -16.40 -3.44 -10.86
CA THR A 131 -15.68 -4.66 -11.26
C THR A 131 -15.87 -5.87 -10.33
N PRO A 132 -16.01 -5.75 -8.99
CA PRO A 132 -16.23 -6.93 -8.14
C PRO A 132 -17.59 -7.61 -8.37
N PHE A 133 -18.61 -6.86 -8.78
CA PHE A 133 -19.93 -7.42 -9.08
C PHE A 133 -19.86 -8.28 -10.35
N ASP A 134 -19.23 -7.73 -11.39
CA ASP A 134 -19.06 -8.40 -12.68
C ASP A 134 -18.14 -9.61 -12.57
N ALA A 135 -17.05 -9.52 -11.81
CA ALA A 135 -16.13 -10.63 -11.56
C ALA A 135 -16.84 -11.81 -10.89
N LYS A 136 -17.64 -11.55 -9.85
CA LYS A 136 -18.37 -12.59 -9.12
C LYS A 136 -19.47 -13.21 -9.97
N ALA A 137 -20.21 -12.42 -10.76
CA ALA A 137 -21.16 -12.94 -11.73
C ALA A 137 -20.49 -13.85 -12.78
N LYS A 138 -19.30 -13.45 -13.26
CA LYS A 138 -18.48 -14.24 -14.20
C LYS A 138 -18.00 -15.56 -13.57
N ILE A 139 -17.63 -15.56 -12.28
CA ILE A 139 -17.28 -16.78 -11.54
C ILE A 139 -18.51 -17.66 -11.35
N GLU A 140 -19.67 -17.11 -10.99
CA GLU A 140 -20.91 -17.88 -10.87
C GLU A 140 -21.24 -18.59 -12.19
N LYS A 141 -21.18 -17.87 -13.32
CA LYS A 141 -21.39 -18.47 -14.65
C LYS A 141 -20.41 -19.62 -14.91
N TYR A 142 -19.15 -19.49 -14.49
CA TYR A 142 -18.17 -20.55 -14.60
C TYR A 142 -18.52 -21.77 -13.73
N VAL A 143 -18.83 -21.57 -12.45
CA VAL A 143 -19.18 -22.63 -11.50
C VAL A 143 -20.42 -23.39 -11.96
N ARG A 144 -21.42 -22.71 -12.53
CA ARG A 144 -22.62 -23.32 -13.12
C ARG A 144 -22.31 -24.25 -14.29
N GLY A 145 -21.19 -24.02 -14.99
CA GLY A 145 -20.74 -24.86 -16.10
C GLY A 145 -19.98 -26.12 -15.67
N LEU A 146 -19.67 -26.26 -14.38
CA LEU A 146 -18.98 -27.45 -13.85
C LEU A 146 -19.97 -28.57 -13.53
N THR A 147 -19.45 -29.79 -13.44
CA THR A 147 -20.26 -30.96 -13.03
C THR A 147 -20.54 -31.01 -11.52
N ILE A 148 -19.97 -30.10 -10.74
CA ILE A 148 -20.20 -29.99 -9.29
C ILE A 148 -21.54 -29.31 -9.06
N LYS A 149 -22.38 -29.88 -8.18
CA LYS A 149 -23.62 -29.22 -7.77
C LYS A 149 -23.30 -27.89 -7.10
N SER A 150 -24.08 -26.85 -7.36
CA SER A 150 -23.78 -25.54 -6.79
C SER A 150 -25.00 -24.74 -6.40
N ALA A 151 -24.86 -23.88 -5.40
CA ALA A 151 -25.82 -22.84 -5.04
C ALA A 151 -25.06 -21.53 -4.80
N PHE A 152 -25.76 -20.41 -4.92
CA PHE A 152 -25.14 -19.09 -4.91
C PHE A 152 -25.78 -18.20 -3.86
N TYR A 153 -24.93 -17.54 -3.08
CA TYR A 153 -25.30 -16.59 -2.04
C TYR A 153 -24.90 -15.20 -2.47
N ALA A 154 -25.88 -14.31 -2.70
CA ALA A 154 -25.66 -12.95 -3.18
C ALA A 154 -25.97 -11.93 -2.08
N PRO A 155 -24.98 -11.56 -1.24
CA PRO A 155 -25.26 -10.69 -0.11
C PRO A 155 -25.41 -9.22 -0.50
N ALA A 156 -26.26 -8.53 0.26
CA ALA A 156 -26.48 -7.10 0.17
C ALA A 156 -25.29 -6.29 0.71
N TYR A 157 -25.45 -4.97 0.84
CA TYR A 157 -24.41 -4.10 1.36
C TYR A 157 -24.09 -4.44 2.84
N PHE A 158 -22.83 -4.71 3.16
CA PHE A 158 -22.46 -5.13 4.51
C PHE A 158 -22.56 -3.95 5.46
N MET A 159 -23.25 -4.14 6.59
CA MET A 159 -23.31 -3.12 7.65
C MET A 159 -21.90 -2.80 8.19
N GLN A 160 -21.02 -3.80 8.23
CA GLN A 160 -19.62 -3.65 8.64
C GLN A 160 -18.83 -2.65 7.79
N ASN A 161 -19.25 -2.39 6.54
CA ASN A 161 -18.58 -1.41 5.69
C ASN A 161 -18.67 0.01 6.25
N LEU A 162 -19.74 0.34 6.99
CA LEU A 162 -19.85 1.64 7.67
C LEU A 162 -18.76 1.85 8.75
N GLN A 163 -18.15 0.77 9.24
CA GLN A 163 -17.02 0.85 10.17
C GLN A 163 -15.67 0.73 9.43
N ALA A 164 -15.57 -0.22 8.51
CA ALA A 164 -14.32 -0.53 7.81
C ALA A 164 -13.95 0.52 6.75
N GLN A 165 -14.93 1.27 6.24
CA GLN A 165 -14.77 2.25 5.17
C GLN A 165 -15.33 3.60 5.62
N PRO A 166 -14.59 4.32 6.50
CA PRO A 166 -15.09 5.53 7.13
C PRO A 166 -15.51 6.58 6.11
N TYR A 167 -14.86 6.69 4.95
CA TYR A 167 -15.22 7.61 3.86
C TYR A 167 -16.59 7.34 3.21
N LEU A 168 -17.19 6.16 3.42
CA LEU A 168 -18.57 5.85 3.03
C LEU A 168 -19.55 5.96 4.20
N ALA A 169 -19.08 6.15 5.43
CA ALA A 169 -19.91 6.35 6.61
C ALA A 169 -20.33 7.82 6.77
N PRO A 170 -21.29 8.13 7.66
CA PRO A 170 -21.57 9.52 8.02
C PRO A 170 -20.30 10.23 8.53
N GLN A 171 -20.02 11.43 8.01
CA GLN A 171 -18.90 12.29 8.37
C GLN A 171 -19.34 13.40 9.31
N GLN A 172 -18.50 13.78 10.27
CA GLN A 172 -18.81 14.93 11.13
C GLN A 172 -18.43 16.25 10.44
N LEU A 173 -19.33 17.22 10.46
CA LEU A 173 -19.07 18.60 10.07
C LEU A 173 -18.55 19.44 11.26
N PRO A 174 -17.92 20.60 11.00
CA PRO A 174 -17.38 21.47 12.06
C PRO A 174 -18.41 21.96 13.09
N ASP A 175 -19.69 22.01 12.73
CA ASP A 175 -20.81 22.40 13.61
C ASP A 175 -21.28 21.26 14.54
N GLY A 176 -20.64 20.09 14.45
CA GLY A 176 -20.98 18.90 15.23
C GLY A 176 -22.06 18.02 14.60
N THR A 177 -22.72 18.47 13.53
CA THR A 177 -23.70 17.69 12.76
C THR A 177 -22.99 16.59 11.98
N TRP A 178 -23.61 15.42 11.86
CA TRP A 178 -23.09 14.32 11.05
C TRP A 178 -23.83 14.29 9.71
N VAL A 179 -23.13 14.03 8.63
CA VAL A 179 -23.69 14.05 7.28
C VAL A 179 -23.35 12.76 6.54
N LEU A 180 -24.34 12.15 5.90
CA LEU A 180 -24.12 11.09 4.92
C LEU A 180 -24.24 11.68 3.51
N PRO A 181 -23.10 12.03 2.85
CA PRO A 181 -23.12 12.56 1.49
C PRO A 181 -23.27 11.44 0.44
N ARG A 182 -24.16 11.62 -0.53
CA ARG A 182 -24.36 10.70 -1.66
C ARG A 182 -24.78 11.45 -2.93
N PRO A 183 -24.48 10.91 -4.12
CA PRO A 183 -24.79 11.56 -5.39
C PRO A 183 -26.23 11.30 -5.90
N VAL A 184 -27.04 10.62 -5.09
CA VAL A 184 -28.38 10.12 -5.46
C VAL A 184 -29.46 10.66 -4.53
N SER A 185 -30.71 10.45 -4.89
CA SER A 185 -31.87 10.83 -4.10
C SER A 185 -31.83 10.28 -2.67
N PRO A 186 -32.26 11.04 -1.64
CA PRO A 186 -32.47 10.50 -0.28
C PRO A 186 -33.44 9.31 -0.26
N LYS A 187 -34.30 9.19 -1.27
CA LYS A 187 -35.29 8.11 -1.42
C LYS A 187 -34.72 6.85 -2.05
N THR A 188 -33.44 6.84 -2.46
CA THR A 188 -32.79 5.66 -3.01
C THR A 188 -32.71 4.58 -1.96
N LYS A 189 -33.27 3.41 -2.28
CA LYS A 189 -33.34 2.24 -1.39
C LYS A 189 -32.05 1.42 -1.45
N VAL A 190 -31.55 1.04 -0.28
CA VAL A 190 -30.32 0.25 -0.12
C VAL A 190 -30.63 -0.99 0.73
N PRO A 191 -30.38 -2.21 0.22
CA PRO A 191 -30.44 -3.40 1.05
C PRO A 191 -29.17 -3.53 1.89
N TYR A 192 -29.32 -3.88 3.17
CA TYR A 192 -28.22 -4.11 4.10
C TYR A 192 -28.27 -5.53 4.68
N ILE A 193 -27.10 -6.07 5.01
CA ILE A 193 -26.93 -7.34 5.71
C ILE A 193 -25.84 -7.24 6.78
N ASP A 194 -26.05 -7.88 7.93
CA ASP A 194 -24.99 -8.15 8.89
C ASP A 194 -24.21 -9.39 8.40
N ALA A 195 -23.10 -9.18 7.70
CA ALA A 195 -22.35 -10.28 7.12
C ALA A 195 -21.79 -11.25 8.18
N VAL A 196 -21.49 -10.77 9.39
CA VAL A 196 -20.98 -11.59 10.49
C VAL A 196 -22.10 -12.34 11.18
N GLY A 197 -23.24 -11.70 11.40
CA GLY A 197 -24.39 -12.28 12.10
C GLY A 197 -25.29 -13.16 11.24
N ASP A 198 -25.39 -12.92 9.93
CA ASP A 198 -26.46 -13.48 9.09
C ASP A 198 -25.99 -14.40 7.96
N SER A 199 -24.77 -14.25 7.43
CA SER A 199 -24.31 -15.09 6.29
C SER A 199 -24.41 -16.58 6.62
N GLY A 200 -23.98 -16.98 7.82
CA GLY A 200 -24.02 -18.36 8.28
C GLY A 200 -25.44 -18.93 8.41
N LYS A 201 -26.44 -18.12 8.76
CA LYS A 201 -27.84 -18.56 8.86
C LYS A 201 -28.40 -18.91 7.48
N ILE A 202 -28.10 -18.07 6.50
CA ILE A 202 -28.56 -18.23 5.12
C ILE A 202 -27.85 -19.41 4.46
N ILE A 203 -26.53 -19.49 4.60
CA ILE A 203 -25.73 -20.60 4.07
C ILE A 203 -26.08 -21.91 4.80
N GLY A 204 -26.36 -21.86 6.10
CA GLY A 204 -26.83 -23.00 6.88
C GLY A 204 -28.16 -23.56 6.39
N ALA A 205 -29.10 -22.70 5.98
CA ALA A 205 -30.34 -23.16 5.35
C ALA A 205 -30.09 -23.87 4.00
N ILE A 206 -29.10 -23.42 3.22
CA ILE A 206 -28.67 -24.11 1.99
C ILE A 206 -28.06 -25.47 2.34
N LEU A 207 -27.18 -25.52 3.34
CA LEU A 207 -26.48 -26.74 3.80
C LEU A 207 -27.44 -27.80 4.36
N ALA A 208 -28.57 -27.40 4.94
CA ALA A 208 -29.58 -28.29 5.49
C ALA A 208 -30.42 -29.01 4.42
N GLU A 209 -30.60 -28.40 3.24
CA GLU A 209 -31.37 -28.97 2.12
C GLU A 209 -30.66 -28.74 0.77
N PRO A 210 -29.41 -29.22 0.55
CA PRO A 210 -28.58 -28.84 -0.59
C PRO A 210 -29.19 -29.20 -1.95
N ASP A 211 -29.83 -30.37 -2.08
CA ASP A 211 -30.50 -30.79 -3.32
C ASP A 211 -31.71 -29.91 -3.67
N LYS A 212 -32.42 -29.39 -2.67
CA LYS A 212 -33.56 -28.47 -2.89
C LYS A 212 -33.11 -27.13 -3.45
N TYR A 213 -31.88 -26.74 -3.17
CA TYR A 213 -31.34 -25.42 -3.48
C TYR A 213 -30.28 -25.43 -4.58
N GLU A 214 -29.99 -26.59 -5.16
CA GLU A 214 -29.12 -26.75 -6.31
C GLU A 214 -29.53 -25.81 -7.47
N GLY A 215 -28.52 -25.16 -8.07
CA GLY A 215 -28.62 -24.23 -9.18
C GLY A 215 -29.18 -22.85 -8.83
N LYS A 216 -29.59 -22.58 -7.59
CA LYS A 216 -30.30 -21.35 -7.23
C LYS A 216 -29.38 -20.26 -6.69
N THR A 217 -29.75 -19.00 -6.94
CA THR A 217 -29.12 -17.81 -6.38
C THR A 217 -30.03 -17.15 -5.35
N PHE A 218 -29.51 -16.97 -4.14
CA PHE A 218 -30.24 -16.41 -3.01
C PHE A 218 -29.71 -15.02 -2.70
N HIS A 219 -30.52 -14.01 -3.04
CA HIS A 219 -30.26 -12.62 -2.69
C HIS A 219 -30.52 -12.44 -1.21
N ALA A 220 -29.55 -11.87 -0.50
CA ALA A 220 -29.52 -11.90 0.94
C ALA A 220 -29.43 -10.50 1.54
N ALA A 221 -30.52 -10.07 2.15
CA ALA A 221 -30.59 -8.84 2.93
C ALA A 221 -31.36 -9.06 4.23
N ALA A 222 -30.99 -8.32 5.27
CA ALA A 222 -31.72 -8.24 6.53
C ALA A 222 -32.78 -7.11 6.50
N MET A 223 -32.55 -6.07 5.69
CA MET A 223 -33.43 -4.91 5.56
C MET A 223 -33.18 -4.19 4.23
N THR A 224 -34.18 -3.44 3.75
CA THR A 224 -34.06 -2.51 2.63
C THR A 224 -34.69 -1.19 3.02
N HIS A 225 -33.91 -0.11 2.99
CA HIS A 225 -34.33 1.21 3.47
C HIS A 225 -33.83 2.32 2.57
N THR A 226 -34.55 3.44 2.53
CA THR A 226 -34.06 4.65 1.87
C THR A 226 -32.88 5.25 2.62
N TYR A 227 -32.03 6.05 1.97
CA TYR A 227 -30.94 6.72 2.67
C TYR A 227 -31.44 7.65 3.79
N GLU A 228 -32.58 8.32 3.62
CA GLU A 228 -33.20 9.14 4.69
C GLU A 228 -33.62 8.29 5.90
N GLU A 229 -34.16 7.09 5.69
CA GLU A 229 -34.48 6.15 6.75
C GLU A 229 -33.20 5.63 7.44
N ILE A 230 -32.15 5.34 6.65
CA ILE A 230 -30.86 4.91 7.19
C ILE A 230 -30.25 5.98 8.11
N VAL A 231 -30.20 7.26 7.69
CA VAL A 231 -29.67 8.31 8.57
C VAL A 231 -30.54 8.54 9.80
N ALA A 232 -31.87 8.34 9.71
CA ALA A 232 -32.76 8.41 10.86
C ALA A 232 -32.50 7.26 11.86
N ILE A 233 -32.31 6.03 11.37
CA ILE A 233 -31.93 4.87 12.18
C ILE A 233 -30.58 5.12 12.86
N LEU A 234 -29.57 5.51 12.09
CA LEU A 234 -28.24 5.80 12.63
C LEU A 234 -28.29 6.93 13.66
N SER A 235 -29.09 7.98 13.43
CA SER A 235 -29.25 9.09 14.38
C SER A 235 -29.81 8.62 15.72
N LYS A 236 -30.91 7.86 15.66
CA LYS A 236 -31.59 7.32 16.84
C LYS A 236 -30.66 6.44 17.67
N VAL A 237 -29.91 5.57 16.99
CA VAL A 237 -29.09 4.56 17.65
C VAL A 237 -27.80 5.14 18.21
N THR A 238 -27.21 6.13 17.54
CA THR A 238 -25.96 6.77 17.98
C THR A 238 -26.18 7.93 18.94
N GLY A 239 -27.41 8.46 19.03
CA GLY A 239 -27.71 9.69 19.75
C GLY A 239 -27.15 10.95 19.09
N LYS A 240 -26.65 10.84 17.84
CA LYS A 240 -26.09 11.95 17.07
C LYS A 240 -27.11 12.46 16.06
N THR A 241 -27.08 13.75 15.76
CA THR A 241 -27.85 14.31 14.65
C THR A 241 -27.15 13.96 13.33
N ILE A 242 -27.67 12.99 12.59
CA ILE A 242 -27.16 12.58 11.28
C ILE A 242 -28.15 13.00 10.20
N VAL A 243 -27.70 13.80 9.24
CA VAL A 243 -28.50 14.27 8.11
C VAL A 243 -28.00 13.67 6.80
N TYR A 244 -28.93 13.39 5.89
CA TYR A 244 -28.56 13.02 4.53
C TYR A 244 -28.26 14.28 3.72
N LYS A 245 -27.20 14.25 2.91
CA LYS A 245 -26.90 15.33 1.98
C LYS A 245 -26.73 14.78 0.58
N GLN A 246 -27.67 15.11 -0.30
CA GLN A 246 -27.48 14.88 -1.72
C GLN A 246 -26.45 15.87 -2.24
N ILE A 247 -25.40 15.36 -2.88
CA ILE A 247 -24.34 16.14 -3.53
C ILE A 247 -24.26 15.79 -5.01
N SER A 248 -23.42 16.48 -5.79
CA SER A 248 -23.25 16.11 -7.19
C SER A 248 -22.47 14.80 -7.33
N VAL A 249 -22.63 14.11 -8.47
CA VAL A 249 -21.84 12.92 -8.84
C VAL A 249 -20.34 13.22 -8.76
N GLU A 250 -19.93 14.39 -9.25
CA GLU A 250 -18.53 14.80 -9.28
C GLU A 250 -17.99 15.12 -7.88
N ASP A 251 -18.77 15.76 -7.01
CA ASP A 251 -18.37 16.00 -5.62
C ASP A 251 -18.22 14.67 -4.86
N PHE A 252 -19.13 13.73 -5.09
CA PHE A 252 -19.03 12.41 -4.47
C PHE A 252 -17.79 11.67 -4.97
N ARG A 253 -17.58 11.63 -6.29
CA ARG A 253 -16.39 11.03 -6.91
C ARG A 253 -15.10 11.61 -6.33
N ASN A 254 -15.01 12.92 -6.24
CA ASN A 254 -13.83 13.62 -5.73
C ASN A 254 -13.62 13.47 -4.21
N SER A 255 -14.68 13.15 -3.46
CA SER A 255 -14.56 12.89 -2.02
C SER A 255 -13.98 11.51 -1.68
N LEU A 256 -13.91 10.60 -2.64
CA LEU A 256 -13.49 9.21 -2.41
C LEU A 256 -11.96 9.07 -2.50
N PRO A 257 -11.30 8.48 -1.50
CA PRO A 257 -9.84 8.38 -1.45
C PRO A 257 -9.26 7.34 -2.41
N PHE A 258 -10.04 6.34 -2.83
CA PHE A 258 -9.65 5.30 -3.78
C PHE A 258 -10.89 4.69 -4.47
N ALA A 259 -10.68 4.04 -5.62
CA ALA A 259 -11.73 3.36 -6.40
C ALA A 259 -12.98 4.24 -6.62
N ALA A 260 -12.75 5.52 -6.93
CA ALA A 260 -13.80 6.54 -6.99
C ALA A 260 -14.91 6.15 -7.98
N ASP A 261 -14.55 5.68 -9.17
CA ASP A 261 -15.52 5.27 -10.18
C ASP A 261 -16.31 4.03 -9.76
N LEU A 262 -15.68 3.04 -9.13
CA LEU A 262 -16.38 1.85 -8.61
C LEU A 262 -17.51 2.23 -7.65
N PHE A 263 -17.22 3.10 -6.68
CA PHE A 263 -18.23 3.49 -5.69
C PHE A 263 -19.24 4.48 -6.27
N THR A 264 -18.81 5.38 -7.14
CA THR A 264 -19.70 6.37 -7.79
C THR A 264 -20.69 5.65 -8.70
N ASP A 265 -20.20 4.82 -9.63
CA ASP A 265 -21.02 4.00 -10.51
C ASP A 265 -21.91 3.05 -9.70
N GLY A 266 -21.37 2.45 -8.64
CA GLY A 266 -22.15 1.56 -7.76
C GLY A 266 -23.36 2.24 -7.13
N VAL A 267 -23.21 3.47 -6.63
CA VAL A 267 -24.32 4.22 -6.01
C VAL A 267 -25.28 4.78 -7.06
N CYS A 268 -24.78 5.25 -8.21
CA CYS A 268 -25.65 5.71 -9.30
C CYS A 268 -26.43 4.55 -9.94
N CYS A 269 -25.80 3.40 -10.13
CA CYS A 269 -26.46 2.17 -10.59
C CYS A 269 -27.54 1.71 -9.61
N LEU A 270 -27.27 1.81 -8.30
CA LEU A 270 -28.25 1.48 -7.26
C LEU A 270 -29.54 2.31 -7.37
N GLU A 271 -29.44 3.61 -7.66
CA GLU A 271 -30.62 4.47 -7.86
C GLU A 271 -31.40 4.09 -9.11
N GLU A 272 -30.71 3.85 -10.22
CA GLU A 272 -31.37 3.63 -11.52
C GLU A 272 -31.91 2.21 -11.72
N TYR A 273 -31.18 1.19 -11.23
CA TYR A 273 -31.44 -0.21 -11.52
C TYR A 273 -31.73 -1.05 -10.27
N GLY A 274 -31.40 -0.55 -9.07
CA GLY A 274 -31.51 -1.29 -7.81
C GLY A 274 -30.35 -2.26 -7.57
N TYR A 275 -30.04 -2.56 -6.30
CA TYR A 275 -28.86 -3.36 -5.93
C TYR A 275 -28.86 -4.79 -6.51
N PHE A 276 -30.04 -5.42 -6.56
CA PHE A 276 -30.25 -6.74 -7.13
C PHE A 276 -30.96 -6.70 -8.49
N GLY A 277 -31.09 -5.50 -9.07
CA GLY A 277 -31.91 -5.24 -10.25
C GLY A 277 -33.40 -5.02 -9.94
N PRO A 278 -34.22 -4.92 -11.00
CA PRO A 278 -35.67 -4.79 -10.88
C PRO A 278 -36.28 -5.92 -10.03
N GLY A 279 -37.19 -5.57 -9.12
CA GLY A 279 -37.84 -6.55 -8.22
C GLY A 279 -36.98 -7.01 -7.04
N GLY A 280 -35.86 -6.33 -6.73
CA GLY A 280 -34.92 -6.73 -5.67
C GLY A 280 -35.54 -6.98 -4.28
N GLU A 281 -36.63 -6.28 -3.92
CA GLU A 281 -37.35 -6.49 -2.65
C GLU A 281 -38.05 -7.85 -2.57
N GLU A 282 -38.51 -8.39 -3.71
CA GLU A 282 -39.11 -9.72 -3.77
C GLU A 282 -38.03 -10.82 -3.71
N LEU A 283 -36.86 -10.56 -4.30
CA LEU A 283 -35.75 -11.49 -4.36
C LEU A 283 -35.17 -11.83 -2.97
N ILE A 284 -35.30 -10.94 -1.98
CA ILE A 284 -34.80 -11.15 -0.61
C ILE A 284 -35.81 -11.84 0.32
N LEU A 285 -37.06 -12.10 -0.13
CA LEU A 285 -38.11 -12.68 0.73
C LEU A 285 -37.74 -14.06 1.27
N TRP A 286 -36.97 -14.85 0.50
CA TRP A 286 -36.49 -16.14 0.98
C TRP A 286 -35.44 -15.98 2.08
N SER A 287 -34.43 -15.12 1.87
CA SER A 287 -33.37 -14.93 2.88
C SER A 287 -33.93 -14.37 4.18
N LEU A 288 -34.93 -13.49 4.10
CA LEU A 288 -35.61 -12.95 5.29
C LEU A 288 -36.30 -14.04 6.12
N LYS A 289 -36.80 -15.12 5.52
CA LYS A 289 -37.38 -16.25 6.25
C LYS A 289 -36.32 -17.09 6.99
N CYS A 290 -35.10 -17.14 6.46
CA CYS A 290 -33.97 -17.80 7.11
C CYS A 290 -33.45 -17.03 8.34
N LEU A 291 -33.91 -15.80 8.54
CA LEU A 291 -33.57 -14.97 9.69
C LEU A 291 -34.75 -15.04 10.67
N PRO A 292 -34.66 -15.81 11.79
CA PRO A 292 -35.80 -16.21 12.63
C PRO A 292 -36.44 -15.09 13.50
N HIS A 293 -36.64 -13.90 12.92
CA HIS A 293 -37.14 -12.65 13.50
C HIS A 293 -36.10 -11.85 14.31
N THR A 294 -35.72 -10.69 13.73
CA THR A 294 -35.28 -9.45 14.40
C THR A 294 -35.49 -9.45 15.92
N VAL A 295 -34.46 -9.49 16.79
CA VAL A 295 -34.50 -8.96 18.18
C VAL A 295 -33.13 -9.01 18.93
N LYS A 296 -32.80 -7.87 19.56
CA LYS A 296 -32.00 -7.55 20.78
C LYS A 296 -30.46 -7.65 20.81
N TRP A 297 -29.90 -6.45 20.91
CA TRP A 297 -28.59 -6.00 21.35
C TRP A 297 -28.00 -6.63 22.62
N LYS A 298 -26.68 -6.81 22.62
CA LYS A 298 -25.86 -6.78 23.85
C LYS A 298 -24.83 -5.65 23.73
N LEU A 299 -24.92 -4.68 24.64
CA LEU A 299 -23.87 -3.70 24.90
C LEU A 299 -22.66 -4.41 25.52
N GLN A 300 -21.51 -4.38 24.83
CA GLN A 300 -20.22 -4.63 25.47
C GLN A 300 -19.26 -3.50 25.09
N ARG A 301 -18.73 -2.84 26.11
CA ARG A 301 -17.84 -1.67 26.00
C ARG A 301 -16.48 -2.16 25.50
N ALA A 302 -16.14 -1.86 24.25
CA ALA A 302 -14.76 -1.91 23.75
C ALA A 302 -14.23 -0.48 23.61
N SER A 303 -12.92 -0.32 23.84
CA SER A 303 -12.20 0.94 24.06
C SER A 303 -12.15 1.92 22.88
N THR A 304 -12.84 1.67 21.76
CA THR A 304 -12.67 2.43 20.51
C THR A 304 -13.97 2.86 19.79
N GLY A 305 -15.12 2.89 20.47
CA GLY A 305 -16.35 3.50 19.93
C GLY A 305 -17.51 2.54 19.65
N TYR A 306 -18.72 3.11 19.49
CA TYR A 306 -20.01 2.43 19.58
C TYR A 306 -20.36 1.54 18.38
N VAL A 307 -20.84 0.33 18.65
CA VAL A 307 -21.52 -0.55 17.68
C VAL A 307 -23.00 -0.21 17.68
N ALA A 308 -23.56 -0.02 16.48
CA ALA A 308 -24.96 0.26 16.25
C ALA A 308 -25.61 -0.83 15.35
N THR A 309 -26.40 -1.73 15.92
CA THR A 309 -27.26 -2.75 15.27
C THR A 309 -28.64 -2.82 15.94
N GLU A 310 -29.62 -1.99 15.54
CA GLU A 310 -31.05 -2.34 15.72
C GLU A 310 -31.74 -2.33 14.37
N THR A 311 -32.51 -3.38 14.10
CA THR A 311 -33.55 -3.38 13.09
C THR A 311 -34.87 -3.74 13.78
N PHE A 312 -35.90 -2.92 13.56
CA PHE A 312 -37.24 -3.09 14.13
C PHE A 312 -37.96 -4.31 13.54
N GLY A 313 -38.64 -5.07 14.40
CA GLY A 313 -39.50 -6.20 14.03
C GLY A 313 -40.86 -5.84 13.41
N TRP A 314 -40.91 -4.85 12.52
CA TRP A 314 -42.13 -4.46 11.79
C TRP A 314 -42.10 -4.84 10.29
N TYR A 315 -40.93 -5.21 9.75
CA TYR A 315 -40.74 -5.35 8.30
C TYR A 315 -41.65 -6.41 7.64
N LEU A 316 -41.89 -7.54 8.32
CA LEU A 316 -42.78 -8.60 7.82
C LEU A 316 -44.27 -8.20 7.76
N ASP A 317 -44.72 -7.26 8.59
CA ASP A 317 -46.13 -6.81 8.60
C ASP A 317 -46.36 -5.58 7.70
N SER A 318 -45.31 -4.79 7.45
CA SER A 318 -45.29 -3.73 6.42
C SER A 318 -45.31 -4.28 4.99
N LEU A 319 -44.55 -5.36 4.71
CA LEU A 319 -44.54 -6.02 3.39
C LEU A 319 -45.88 -6.73 3.08
N LYS A 320 -46.55 -7.29 4.09
CA LYS A 320 -47.88 -7.92 3.92
C LYS A 320 -48.98 -6.92 3.59
N SER A 321 -48.86 -5.66 4.00
CA SER A 321 -49.88 -4.62 3.76
C SER A 321 -49.68 -3.85 2.46
N SER A 322 -48.48 -3.91 1.86
CA SER A 322 -48.09 -3.14 0.67
C SER A 322 -48.01 -3.94 -0.64
N LEU A 323 -48.13 -5.29 -0.59
CA LEU A 323 -48.12 -6.16 -1.77
C LEU A 323 -49.46 -6.92 -1.91
N PRO A 324 -50.22 -6.76 -3.02
CA PRO A 324 -51.45 -7.50 -3.25
C PRO A 324 -51.13 -8.87 -3.88
N VAL A 325 -50.41 -9.76 -3.19
CA VAL A 325 -50.13 -11.11 -3.72
C VAL A 325 -50.22 -12.17 -2.61
N SER A 326 -51.09 -13.16 -2.82
CA SER A 326 -51.16 -14.37 -1.99
C SER A 326 -49.84 -15.13 -2.06
N LEU A 327 -49.26 -15.42 -0.88
CA LEU A 327 -48.00 -16.14 -0.68
C LEU A 327 -47.98 -17.56 -1.28
N ASP A 328 -49.12 -18.09 -1.72
CA ASP A 328 -49.25 -19.43 -2.30
C ASP A 328 -48.85 -19.52 -3.79
N LYS A 329 -48.55 -18.39 -4.45
CA LYS A 329 -48.19 -18.35 -5.88
C LYS A 329 -46.70 -18.19 -6.19
N ILE A 330 -45.80 -18.25 -5.21
CA ILE A 330 -44.36 -18.23 -5.47
C ILE A 330 -43.91 -19.62 -5.98
N LYS A 331 -44.22 -19.92 -7.24
CA LYS A 331 -43.52 -20.97 -7.99
C LYS A 331 -42.20 -20.40 -8.46
N LEU A 332 -41.12 -21.08 -8.08
CA LEU A 332 -39.76 -20.95 -8.60
C LEU A 332 -39.77 -20.64 -10.10
N GLN A 333 -39.27 -19.46 -10.47
CA GLN A 333 -39.00 -19.12 -11.87
C GLN A 333 -37.56 -19.52 -12.17
N ALA A 334 -37.42 -20.74 -12.70
CA ALA A 334 -36.22 -21.25 -13.35
C ALA A 334 -36.31 -20.93 -14.86
N ASN A 335 -35.16 -20.60 -15.45
CA ASN A 335 -34.85 -20.52 -16.88
C ASN A 335 -35.58 -19.46 -17.73
N MET A 336 -34.80 -18.50 -18.22
CA MET A 336 -34.84 -18.11 -19.64
C MET A 336 -33.40 -17.83 -20.09
N ASP A 337 -32.89 -18.72 -20.92
CA ASP A 337 -31.81 -18.45 -21.87
C ASP A 337 -32.33 -18.88 -23.27
N ASP A 338 -31.71 -18.30 -24.30
CA ASP A 338 -31.86 -18.56 -25.74
C ASP A 338 -33.08 -18.02 -26.50
N SER A 339 -32.88 -16.90 -27.19
CA SER A 339 -32.82 -16.86 -28.67
C SER A 339 -32.80 -15.42 -29.18
N MET A 340 -31.81 -15.06 -30.00
CA MET A 340 -32.04 -14.30 -31.24
C MET A 340 -30.75 -14.20 -32.06
N SER A 341 -30.71 -15.00 -33.12
CA SER A 341 -29.90 -14.83 -34.31
C SER A 341 -30.26 -13.53 -35.03
N TYR A 342 -29.28 -12.75 -35.51
CA TYR A 342 -29.48 -11.81 -36.61
C TYR A 342 -28.29 -11.84 -37.57
N SER A 343 -28.59 -12.07 -38.85
CA SER A 343 -27.67 -11.96 -39.98
C SER A 343 -27.55 -10.50 -40.44
N PRO A 344 -26.56 -10.17 -41.29
CA PRO A 344 -26.08 -8.80 -41.47
C PRO A 344 -26.94 -8.01 -42.46
N SER A 345 -27.17 -6.74 -42.14
CA SER A 345 -27.64 -5.74 -43.10
C SER A 345 -26.63 -4.62 -43.21
N SER A 346 -26.06 -4.52 -44.41
CA SER A 346 -25.40 -3.36 -45.00
C SER A 346 -26.18 -2.07 -44.82
N GLN A 347 -25.49 -0.96 -44.49
CA GLN A 347 -25.56 0.30 -45.25
C GLN A 347 -24.25 1.10 -45.05
N ASN A 348 -23.63 1.45 -46.18
CA ASN A 348 -22.74 2.61 -46.38
C ASN A 348 -23.41 3.88 -45.82
N GLU A 349 -22.76 4.95 -45.39
CA GLU A 349 -21.83 5.86 -46.08
C GLU A 349 -21.71 7.05 -45.09
N THR A 350 -20.58 7.63 -44.71
CA THR A 350 -19.72 8.51 -45.50
C THR A 350 -18.53 8.95 -44.62
N ASN A 351 -17.35 8.91 -45.22
CA ASN A 351 -16.12 9.53 -44.72
C ASN A 351 -16.20 11.05 -44.89
N ASP A 352 -15.66 11.80 -43.92
CA ASP A 352 -14.79 12.94 -44.22
C ASP A 352 -14.03 13.40 -42.98
N SER A 353 -12.73 13.12 -42.95
CA SER A 353 -11.74 13.89 -42.19
C SER A 353 -10.36 13.75 -42.88
N PRO A 354 -9.55 14.82 -42.96
CA PRO A 354 -8.39 14.88 -43.86
C PRO A 354 -7.16 14.15 -43.32
N PRO A 355 -6.19 13.78 -44.17
CA PRO A 355 -5.16 12.81 -43.84
C PRO A 355 -4.00 13.37 -42.99
N LEU A 356 -3.54 12.54 -42.05
CA LEU A 356 -2.22 12.64 -41.42
C LEU A 356 -1.12 12.46 -42.48
N GLN A 357 -0.22 13.43 -42.57
CA GLN A 357 1.05 13.24 -43.27
C GLN A 357 2.02 12.42 -42.42
N SER A 358 2.48 11.33 -43.01
CA SER A 358 3.62 10.51 -42.61
C SER A 358 4.90 11.34 -42.61
N ALA A 359 5.61 11.40 -41.47
CA ALA A 359 7.02 11.74 -41.45
C ALA A 359 7.81 10.48 -41.12
N THR A 360 8.63 10.09 -42.09
CA THR A 360 9.47 8.91 -42.17
C THR A 360 10.59 8.94 -41.13
N ASN A 361 10.87 7.76 -40.59
CA ASN A 361 12.12 7.44 -39.91
C ASN A 361 13.29 7.59 -40.88
N ASP A 362 14.25 8.46 -40.57
CA ASP A 362 15.61 8.39 -41.11
C ASP A 362 16.61 8.76 -40.00
N LEU A 363 17.13 7.73 -39.33
CA LEU A 363 18.41 7.80 -38.60
C LEU A 363 19.42 6.99 -39.41
N PRO A 364 20.55 7.57 -39.85
CA PRO A 364 21.57 6.84 -40.59
C PRO A 364 22.39 5.91 -39.67
N PRO A 365 22.87 4.75 -40.17
CA PRO A 365 23.64 3.80 -39.38
C PRO A 365 25.13 4.10 -39.46
N LEU A 366 25.86 4.03 -38.34
CA LEU A 366 27.32 3.94 -38.37
C LEU A 366 27.85 2.91 -37.37
N GLN A 367 28.11 1.71 -37.90
CA GLN A 367 29.19 0.85 -37.44
C GLN A 367 30.55 1.46 -37.84
N SER A 368 31.58 1.04 -37.10
CA SER A 368 33.02 1.23 -37.31
C SER A 368 33.69 2.39 -36.55
N ALA A 369 34.26 2.06 -35.41
CA ALA A 369 35.47 2.69 -34.88
C ALA A 369 36.19 1.69 -33.94
N ALA A 370 36.59 0.53 -34.51
CA ALA A 370 37.73 -0.21 -34.01
C ALA A 370 38.94 0.32 -34.79
N ASN A 371 39.63 1.30 -34.21
CA ASN A 371 41.02 1.72 -34.45
C ASN A 371 41.17 3.16 -33.96
N ASP A 372 41.67 3.33 -32.73
CA ASP A 372 42.50 4.48 -32.33
C ASP A 372 43.09 4.22 -30.93
N LEU A 373 43.90 3.17 -30.85
CA LEU A 373 44.87 2.95 -29.78
C LEU A 373 46.21 3.53 -30.24
N THR A 374 46.34 4.86 -30.33
CA THR A 374 47.66 5.51 -30.55
C THR A 374 47.74 7.03 -30.29
N SER A 375 46.75 7.65 -29.62
CA SER A 375 46.80 9.11 -29.31
C SER A 375 46.89 9.46 -27.80
N LEU A 376 47.15 8.49 -26.92
CA LEU A 376 47.23 8.67 -25.46
C LEU A 376 48.67 8.85 -24.91
N GLN A 377 49.60 9.46 -25.66
CA GLN A 377 51.00 9.63 -25.22
C GLN A 377 51.57 11.06 -25.27
N SER A 378 50.75 12.11 -25.41
CA SER A 378 51.27 13.49 -25.39
C SER A 378 50.40 14.48 -24.61
N ALA A 379 50.13 14.17 -23.33
CA ALA A 379 49.58 15.13 -22.38
C ALA A 379 50.00 14.77 -20.93
N THR A 380 51.29 14.58 -20.70
CA THR A 380 51.88 14.52 -19.35
C THR A 380 52.66 15.81 -19.12
N ASN A 381 52.01 16.85 -18.58
CA ASN A 381 52.69 17.93 -17.86
C ASN A 381 51.78 18.88 -17.05
N ASP A 382 50.50 18.56 -16.84
CA ASP A 382 49.68 19.20 -15.81
C ASP A 382 49.18 18.13 -14.83
N LEU A 383 50.07 17.70 -13.92
CA LEU A 383 49.65 16.91 -12.77
C LEU A 383 48.92 17.83 -11.79
N PRO A 384 47.66 17.54 -11.41
CA PRO A 384 47.03 18.22 -10.29
C PRO A 384 47.85 18.00 -9.01
N PRO A 385 47.80 18.93 -8.04
CA PRO A 385 48.56 18.82 -6.80
C PRO A 385 48.25 17.49 -6.09
N PRO A 386 49.18 16.97 -5.25
CA PRO A 386 49.05 15.67 -4.61
C PRO A 386 47.72 15.55 -3.85
N PRO A 387 47.14 14.33 -3.72
CA PRO A 387 45.81 14.15 -3.15
C PRO A 387 45.75 14.79 -1.77
N GLN A 388 44.86 15.77 -1.60
CA GLN A 388 44.45 16.19 -0.26
C GLN A 388 44.00 14.92 0.47
N THR A 389 44.55 14.67 1.66
CA THR A 389 44.10 13.58 2.53
C THR A 389 42.57 13.66 2.63
N ALA A 390 41.87 12.60 2.23
CA ALA A 390 40.42 12.57 2.24
C ALA A 390 39.91 12.94 3.65
N ARG A 391 38.91 13.81 3.70
CA ARG A 391 38.36 14.28 4.98
C ARG A 391 37.51 13.16 5.58
N THR A 392 37.66 12.84 6.86
CA THR A 392 36.74 11.90 7.51
C THR A 392 35.41 12.59 7.85
N SER A 393 34.29 11.97 7.48
CA SER A 393 32.92 12.37 7.82
C SER A 393 32.14 11.18 8.39
N ARG A 394 31.16 11.45 9.25
CA ARG A 394 30.37 10.39 9.90
C ARG A 394 29.02 10.23 9.22
N PHE A 395 28.54 8.99 9.17
CA PHE A 395 27.17 8.67 8.79
C PHE A 395 26.37 8.29 10.03
N HIS A 396 25.17 8.84 10.14
CA HIS A 396 24.23 8.61 11.22
C HIS A 396 23.02 7.87 10.67
N TYR A 397 22.62 6.78 11.32
CA TYR A 397 21.36 6.11 11.01
C TYR A 397 20.47 6.14 12.26
N VAL A 398 19.34 6.84 12.17
CA VAL A 398 18.41 7.01 13.29
C VAL A 398 17.02 6.47 12.93
N ILE A 399 16.35 5.89 13.92
CA ILE A 399 15.05 5.25 13.74
C ILE A 399 14.06 5.86 14.72
N TRP A 400 12.87 6.26 14.27
CA TRP A 400 11.78 6.61 15.18
C TRP A 400 11.01 5.36 15.60
N ALA A 401 11.08 4.99 16.88
CA ALA A 401 10.27 3.91 17.44
C ALA A 401 10.11 4.06 18.96
N SER A 402 8.93 3.72 19.48
CA SER A 402 8.64 3.79 20.92
C SER A 402 8.79 2.46 21.65
N ASN A 403 8.64 1.35 20.94
CA ASN A 403 8.74 0.00 21.48
C ASN A 403 9.12 -0.99 20.38
N PRO A 404 9.76 -2.12 20.73
CA PRO A 404 10.02 -3.17 19.76
C PRO A 404 8.71 -3.80 19.30
N THR A 405 8.68 -4.18 18.04
CA THR A 405 7.65 -4.99 17.38
C THR A 405 8.34 -5.89 16.37
N PHE A 406 7.66 -6.90 15.84
CA PHE A 406 8.20 -7.71 14.76
C PHE A 406 8.66 -6.84 13.58
N ALA A 407 7.85 -5.86 13.18
CA ALA A 407 8.17 -4.95 12.08
C ALA A 407 9.42 -4.11 12.35
N PHE A 408 9.55 -3.58 13.57
CA PHE A 408 10.75 -2.87 14.01
C PHE A 408 12.00 -3.75 13.93
N CYS A 409 11.92 -4.98 14.43
CA CYS A 409 13.05 -5.90 14.41
C CYS A 409 13.42 -6.37 13.00
N ALA A 410 12.45 -6.48 12.09
CA ALA A 410 12.70 -6.74 10.67
C ALA A 410 13.45 -5.58 10.01
N GLY A 411 13.03 -4.33 10.28
CA GLY A 411 13.73 -3.13 9.83
C GLY A 411 15.16 -3.04 10.39
N LEU A 412 15.32 -3.23 11.70
CA LEU A 412 16.63 -3.26 12.36
C LEU A 412 17.56 -4.34 11.77
N SER A 413 17.04 -5.54 11.54
CA SER A 413 17.81 -6.64 10.92
C SER A 413 18.28 -6.26 9.52
N SER A 414 17.40 -5.64 8.73
CA SER A 414 17.73 -5.25 7.34
C SER A 414 18.86 -4.23 7.25
N VAL A 415 18.92 -3.25 8.15
CA VAL A 415 19.94 -2.20 8.13
C VAL A 415 21.29 -2.73 8.63
N LEU A 416 21.29 -3.55 9.68
CA LEU A 416 22.52 -4.17 10.18
C LEU A 416 23.12 -5.12 9.13
N ALA A 417 22.29 -5.95 8.49
CA ALA A 417 22.73 -6.85 7.42
C ALA A 417 23.31 -6.11 6.19
N ASN A 418 22.89 -4.87 5.96
CA ASN A 418 23.37 -3.99 4.90
C ASN A 418 24.45 -3.00 5.37
N ARG A 419 25.13 -3.28 6.49
CA ARG A 419 26.31 -2.55 6.97
C ARG A 419 26.08 -1.07 7.32
N TYR A 420 24.84 -0.66 7.59
CA TYR A 420 24.59 0.67 8.15
C TYR A 420 25.17 0.78 9.57
N PRO A 421 25.45 2.00 10.06
CA PRO A 421 25.73 2.24 11.47
C PRO A 421 24.72 1.55 12.39
N ILE A 422 25.18 1.12 13.57
CA ILE A 422 24.29 0.62 14.62
C ILE A 422 23.25 1.72 14.90
N PRO A 423 21.95 1.50 14.64
CA PRO A 423 20.98 2.57 14.68
C PRO A 423 20.84 3.20 16.07
N THR A 424 20.57 4.50 16.12
CA THR A 424 20.03 5.15 17.33
C THR A 424 18.51 5.23 17.23
N VAL A 425 17.80 4.57 18.14
CA VAL A 425 16.36 4.63 18.26
C VAL A 425 15.98 5.88 19.06
N LEU A 426 15.17 6.73 18.45
CA LEU A 426 14.68 7.98 19.02
C LEU A 426 13.23 7.79 19.49
N GLY A 427 12.91 8.26 20.69
CA GLY A 427 11.61 8.14 21.34
C GLY A 427 11.35 6.78 22.00
N PHE A 428 12.41 6.02 22.32
CA PHE A 428 12.29 4.67 22.84
C PHE A 428 11.85 4.69 24.31
N GLY A 429 10.75 4.02 24.64
CA GLY A 429 10.11 4.13 25.95
C GLY A 429 9.54 5.52 26.25
N GLY A 430 9.37 6.38 25.23
CA GLY A 430 8.88 7.75 25.41
C GLY A 430 7.48 7.82 26.02
N GLU A 431 7.29 8.72 26.98
CA GLU A 431 6.00 9.01 27.62
C GLU A 431 5.44 10.38 27.22
N GLY A 432 4.14 10.58 27.46
CA GLY A 432 3.45 11.84 27.21
C GLY A 432 3.68 12.42 25.81
N GLU A 433 4.32 13.58 25.77
CA GLU A 433 4.58 14.40 24.59
C GLU A 433 5.73 13.92 23.69
N ASN A 434 6.54 12.97 24.17
CA ASN A 434 7.62 12.32 23.42
C ASN A 434 7.24 10.89 23.00
N ASN A 435 6.01 10.46 23.28
CA ASN A 435 5.53 9.15 22.90
C ASN A 435 5.07 9.16 21.43
N LEU A 436 5.80 8.44 20.57
CA LEU A 436 5.57 8.38 19.13
C LEU A 436 4.26 7.68 18.76
N THR A 437 3.73 6.81 19.63
CA THR A 437 2.41 6.17 19.43
C THR A 437 1.26 7.10 19.79
N LYS A 438 1.50 8.14 20.61
CA LYS A 438 0.46 9.07 21.06
C LYS A 438 0.36 10.32 20.18
N THR A 439 1.49 10.88 19.75
CA THR A 439 1.56 12.10 18.95
C THR A 439 2.63 12.03 17.85
N HIS A 440 2.26 12.38 16.62
CA HIS A 440 3.21 12.43 15.50
C HIS A 440 4.21 13.59 15.63
N ILE A 441 3.90 14.61 16.42
CA ILE A 441 4.82 15.72 16.71
C ILE A 441 6.04 15.22 17.50
N ALA A 442 5.92 14.10 18.23
CA ALA A 442 7.04 13.53 18.97
C ALA A 442 8.25 13.26 18.06
N LYS A 443 8.05 12.86 16.78
CA LYS A 443 9.13 12.64 15.81
C LYS A 443 10.02 13.86 15.64
N LEU A 444 9.41 15.05 15.49
CA LEU A 444 10.13 16.32 15.38
C LEU A 444 10.91 16.65 16.66
N ARG A 445 10.31 16.39 17.82
CA ARG A 445 10.91 16.70 19.14
C ARG A 445 12.11 15.82 19.45
N VAL A 446 11.97 14.50 19.29
CA VAL A 446 13.07 13.56 19.57
C VAL A 446 14.18 13.69 18.53
N LEU A 447 13.84 13.99 17.26
CA LEU A 447 14.84 14.30 16.25
C LEU A 447 15.58 15.59 16.61
N LYS A 448 14.88 16.66 17.03
CA LYS A 448 15.52 17.89 17.49
C LYS A 448 16.51 17.62 18.63
N GLN A 449 16.10 16.83 19.63
CA GLN A 449 16.98 16.46 20.75
C GLN A 449 18.26 15.75 20.28
N TYR A 450 18.15 14.85 19.30
CA TYR A 450 19.32 14.19 18.71
C TYR A 450 20.22 15.18 17.95
N LEU A 451 19.63 16.04 17.11
CA LEU A 451 20.34 17.02 16.29
C LEU A 451 21.03 18.13 17.09
N ASP A 452 20.50 18.46 18.27
CA ASP A 452 21.07 19.42 19.23
C ASP A 452 22.03 18.74 20.22
N GLY A 453 22.04 17.41 20.27
CA GLY A 453 22.88 16.61 21.16
C GLY A 453 24.32 16.42 20.65
N PRO A 454 25.16 15.69 21.40
CA PRO A 454 26.59 15.50 21.09
C PRO A 454 26.83 14.89 19.70
N ASN A 455 26.01 13.91 19.31
CA ASN A 455 26.10 13.28 17.98
C ASN A 455 25.71 14.26 16.87
N GLY A 456 24.81 15.21 17.16
CA GLY A 456 24.37 16.23 16.23
C GLY A 456 25.37 17.36 15.97
N ALA A 457 26.48 17.46 16.69
CA ALA A 457 27.34 18.65 16.70
C ALA A 457 28.10 18.95 15.38
N HIS A 458 28.21 18.01 14.46
CA HIS A 458 29.03 18.14 13.25
C HIS A 458 28.16 18.33 12.00
N ASP A 459 27.84 19.58 11.68
CA ASP A 459 26.86 19.95 10.65
C ASP A 459 27.06 19.35 9.24
N SER A 460 28.29 18.98 8.91
CA SER A 460 28.63 18.38 7.61
C SER A 460 28.45 16.87 7.53
N ASP A 461 28.17 16.20 8.65
CA ASP A 461 27.90 14.77 8.66
C ASP A 461 26.52 14.48 8.05
N LEU A 462 26.38 13.26 7.54
CA LEU A 462 25.17 12.80 6.85
C LEU A 462 24.32 12.00 7.83
N VAL A 463 23.03 12.33 7.93
CA VAL A 463 22.07 11.56 8.71
C VAL A 463 20.97 11.02 7.81
N MET A 464 20.62 9.76 8.05
CA MET A 464 19.44 9.12 7.49
C MET A 464 18.48 8.80 8.65
N ALA A 465 17.29 9.40 8.62
CA ALA A 465 16.25 9.20 9.61
C ALA A 465 15.06 8.49 8.98
N MET A 466 14.66 7.37 9.58
CA MET A 466 13.67 6.44 9.04
C MET A 466 12.60 6.07 10.06
N ASP A 467 11.39 5.82 9.59
CA ASP A 467 10.33 5.24 10.41
C ASP A 467 10.68 3.81 10.79
N GLY A 468 10.50 3.48 12.07
CA GLY A 468 10.89 2.21 12.64
C GLY A 468 9.93 1.06 12.39
N TYR A 469 8.72 1.30 11.86
CA TYR A 469 7.71 0.24 11.77
C TYR A 469 7.36 -0.22 10.36
N ASP A 470 7.89 0.43 9.32
CA ASP A 470 7.49 0.17 7.94
C ASP A 470 8.60 0.37 6.90
N VAL A 471 9.87 0.42 7.32
CA VAL A 471 11.03 0.56 6.44
C VAL A 471 11.94 -0.67 6.49
N VAL A 472 12.39 -1.14 5.33
CA VAL A 472 13.47 -2.14 5.21
C VAL A 472 14.55 -1.69 4.23
N ALA A 473 15.81 -1.92 4.61
CA ALA A 473 16.98 -1.69 3.76
C ALA A 473 17.22 -2.91 2.86
N GLN A 474 17.35 -2.69 1.56
CA GLN A 474 17.74 -3.68 0.58
C GLN A 474 19.23 -3.60 0.23
N LEU A 475 19.79 -2.39 0.12
CA LEU A 475 21.15 -2.19 -0.40
C LEU A 475 22.11 -1.65 0.65
N PRO A 476 23.43 -1.92 0.50
CA PRO A 476 24.42 -1.49 1.48
C PRO A 476 24.58 0.03 1.57
N VAL A 477 25.00 0.51 2.74
CA VAL A 477 25.19 1.95 3.05
C VAL A 477 26.07 2.68 2.05
N ASP A 478 27.10 2.04 1.50
CA ASP A 478 27.99 2.61 0.47
C ASP A 478 27.18 3.15 -0.72
N THR A 479 26.17 2.37 -1.16
CA THR A 479 25.28 2.71 -2.29
C THR A 479 24.51 3.99 -2.00
N VAL A 480 24.04 4.14 -0.77
CA VAL A 480 23.20 5.27 -0.35
C VAL A 480 24.01 6.54 -0.22
N ILE A 481 25.21 6.46 0.33
CA ILE A 481 26.12 7.61 0.41
C ILE A 481 26.50 8.07 -1.00
N GLU A 482 26.86 7.14 -1.90
CA GLU A 482 27.19 7.46 -3.30
C GLU A 482 26.03 8.16 -4.01
N ARG A 483 24.84 7.54 -3.98
CA ARG A 483 23.65 8.06 -4.64
C ARG A 483 23.17 9.38 -4.05
N TYR A 484 23.34 9.60 -2.75
CA TYR A 484 22.98 10.88 -2.14
C TYR A 484 23.71 12.05 -2.82
N PHE A 485 25.02 11.92 -3.04
CA PHE A 485 25.79 12.97 -3.71
C PHE A 485 25.49 13.08 -5.20
N GLU A 486 25.22 11.96 -5.89
CA GLU A 486 24.81 11.98 -7.30
C GLU A 486 23.46 12.70 -7.49
N VAL A 487 22.46 12.31 -6.71
CA VAL A 487 21.10 12.86 -6.82
C VAL A 487 21.06 14.33 -6.41
N THR A 488 21.76 14.72 -5.34
CA THR A 488 21.81 16.12 -4.90
C THR A 488 22.58 17.02 -5.88
N ALA A 489 23.65 16.52 -6.50
CA ALA A 489 24.37 17.27 -7.53
C ALA A 489 23.49 17.55 -8.77
N GLU A 490 22.71 16.57 -9.24
CA GLU A 490 21.79 16.80 -10.36
C GLU A 490 20.60 17.68 -9.94
N ALA A 491 20.13 17.57 -8.68
CA ALA A 491 19.10 18.46 -8.15
C ALA A 491 19.57 19.92 -8.08
N ASP A 492 20.83 20.16 -7.69
CA ASP A 492 21.44 21.50 -7.70
C ASP A 492 21.56 22.07 -9.12
N LYS A 493 21.91 21.22 -10.09
CA LYS A 493 21.96 21.62 -11.51
C LYS A 493 20.58 22.04 -12.02
N ARG A 494 19.55 21.20 -11.81
CA ARG A 494 18.17 21.55 -12.18
C ARG A 494 17.68 22.81 -11.47
N LEU A 495 18.05 23.01 -10.21
CA LEU A 495 17.73 24.22 -9.48
C LEU A 495 18.40 25.44 -10.12
N ALA A 496 19.69 25.37 -10.44
CA ALA A 496 20.40 26.45 -11.12
C ALA A 496 19.80 26.78 -12.50
N ASP A 497 19.44 25.75 -13.27
CA ASP A 497 18.79 25.87 -14.57
C ASP A 497 17.44 26.61 -14.47
N ARG A 498 16.63 26.33 -13.44
CA ARG A 498 15.37 27.06 -13.18
C ARG A 498 15.58 28.56 -13.00
N PHE A 499 16.73 28.97 -12.46
CA PHE A 499 17.09 30.38 -12.25
C PHE A 499 17.89 30.98 -13.41
N GLY A 500 18.23 30.20 -14.45
CA GLY A 500 19.06 30.65 -15.57
C GLY A 500 20.49 31.05 -15.16
N ILE A 501 21.05 30.38 -14.14
CA ILE A 501 22.39 30.67 -13.59
C ILE A 501 23.23 29.39 -13.49
N THR A 502 24.54 29.55 -13.26
CA THR A 502 25.42 28.40 -12.99
C THR A 502 25.20 27.84 -11.59
N VAL A 503 25.53 26.55 -11.37
CA VAL A 503 25.51 25.92 -10.03
C VAL A 503 26.35 26.71 -9.03
N LYS A 504 27.51 27.24 -9.45
CA LYS A 504 28.38 28.06 -8.60
C LYS A 504 27.68 29.34 -8.13
N GLU A 505 26.94 30.01 -9.02
CA GLU A 505 26.17 31.21 -8.67
C GLU A 505 24.97 30.88 -7.79
N ALA A 506 24.26 29.77 -8.07
CA ALA A 506 23.18 29.29 -7.21
C ALA A 506 23.69 29.05 -5.78
N HIS A 507 24.82 28.34 -5.65
CA HIS A 507 25.50 28.11 -4.38
C HIS A 507 25.94 29.40 -3.68
N ALA A 508 26.42 30.40 -4.42
CA ALA A 508 26.80 31.70 -3.88
C ALA A 508 25.60 32.49 -3.34
N ARG A 509 24.40 32.25 -3.89
CA ARG A 509 23.12 32.79 -3.40
C ARG A 509 22.49 31.95 -2.28
N GLY A 510 23.15 30.88 -1.85
CA GLY A 510 22.61 29.96 -0.85
C GLY A 510 21.52 29.01 -1.37
N LEU A 511 21.36 28.87 -2.70
CA LEU A 511 20.44 27.91 -3.31
C LEU A 511 21.16 26.56 -3.43
N ARG A 512 20.68 25.57 -2.68
CA ARG A 512 21.25 24.21 -2.62
C ARG A 512 20.14 23.18 -2.42
N GLN A 513 20.47 21.91 -2.63
CA GLN A 513 19.63 20.76 -2.38
C GLN A 513 20.41 19.71 -1.58
N THR A 514 20.33 19.78 -0.25
CA THR A 514 21.18 18.98 0.67
C THR A 514 20.37 18.09 1.60
N VAL A 515 19.04 18.23 1.64
CA VAL A 515 18.16 17.36 2.42
C VAL A 515 17.09 16.78 1.51
N MET A 516 17.10 15.46 1.37
CA MET A 516 16.25 14.73 0.46
C MET A 516 15.25 13.88 1.24
N PHE A 517 13.96 14.09 0.94
CA PHE A 517 12.88 13.25 1.42
C PHE A 517 12.44 12.26 0.33
N ALA A 518 11.81 11.16 0.75
CA ALA A 518 11.17 10.25 -0.19
C ALA A 518 9.96 10.91 -0.89
N ALA A 519 9.54 10.33 -2.02
CA ALA A 519 8.47 10.85 -2.85
C ALA A 519 7.21 9.96 -2.78
N ASP A 520 6.05 10.55 -2.52
CA ASP A 520 4.73 9.91 -2.59
C ASP A 520 3.92 10.43 -3.79
N LYS A 521 3.02 9.59 -4.29
CA LYS A 521 2.07 9.92 -5.38
C LYS A 521 0.82 10.67 -4.91
N GLY A 522 0.59 10.78 -3.60
CA GLY A 522 -0.57 11.47 -3.03
C GLY A 522 -0.18 12.47 -1.94
N CYS A 523 -0.88 13.60 -1.89
CA CYS A 523 -0.72 14.56 -0.80
C CYS A 523 -1.34 14.02 0.49
N HIS A 524 -0.55 13.86 1.54
CA HIS A 524 -1.04 13.42 2.85
C HIS A 524 -0.63 14.40 3.97
N PRO A 525 -1.50 14.66 4.96
CA PRO A 525 -2.95 14.50 4.92
C PRO A 525 -3.57 15.31 3.76
N PRO A 526 -4.67 14.87 3.13
CA PRO A 526 -5.26 15.63 2.02
C PRO A 526 -5.69 17.02 2.44
N ALA A 527 -5.23 18.06 1.72
CA ALA A 527 -5.69 19.44 1.86
C ALA A 527 -5.49 20.18 0.54
N PRO A 528 -6.40 20.03 -0.45
CA PRO A 528 -6.17 20.49 -1.83
C PRO A 528 -5.84 21.98 -1.95
N ASN A 529 -6.31 22.79 -1.00
CA ASN A 529 -6.12 24.24 -1.01
C ASN A 529 -4.80 24.68 -0.33
N GLU A 530 -4.14 23.82 0.44
CA GLU A 530 -2.88 24.17 1.09
C GLU A 530 -1.71 24.08 0.08
N PRO A 531 -0.73 25.03 0.10
CA PRO A 531 0.42 25.03 -0.81
C PRO A 531 1.13 23.69 -0.95
N ARG A 532 1.22 22.92 0.13
CA ARG A 532 1.85 21.59 0.13
C ARG A 532 1.18 20.53 -0.74
N CYS A 533 -0.05 20.77 -1.20
CA CYS A 533 -0.79 19.86 -2.08
C CYS A 533 -0.95 20.38 -3.52
N TRP A 534 -0.70 21.67 -3.79
CA TRP A 534 -0.89 22.25 -5.14
C TRP A 534 0.31 23.07 -5.64
N ALA A 535 1.10 23.66 -4.74
CA ALA A 535 2.22 24.56 -5.05
C ALA A 535 3.58 23.87 -4.84
N ILE A 536 3.75 22.71 -5.47
CA ILE A 536 4.98 21.92 -5.45
C ILE A 536 5.52 21.73 -6.87
N PRO A 537 6.84 21.62 -7.06
CA PRO A 537 7.44 21.47 -8.37
C PRO A 537 7.06 20.12 -9.00
N SER A 538 6.85 20.14 -10.32
CA SER A 538 6.68 18.93 -11.11
C SER A 538 7.92 18.03 -11.03
N SER A 539 7.69 16.73 -11.24
CA SER A 539 8.75 15.75 -11.36
C SER A 539 9.64 16.02 -12.59
N HIS A 540 10.93 15.71 -12.48
CA HIS A 540 11.87 15.73 -13.62
C HIS A 540 11.92 14.39 -14.37
N LEU A 541 11.10 13.41 -13.97
CA LEU A 541 10.99 12.15 -14.69
C LEU A 541 10.54 12.40 -16.14
N PRO A 542 11.03 11.60 -17.10
CA PRO A 542 10.48 11.63 -18.46
C PRO A 542 8.95 11.48 -18.45
N HIS A 543 8.28 12.16 -19.40
CA HIS A 543 6.84 12.05 -19.52
C HIS A 543 6.41 10.58 -19.65
N ASN A 544 5.38 10.20 -18.88
CA ASN A 544 4.77 8.87 -18.89
C ASN A 544 5.68 7.73 -18.41
N VAL A 545 6.68 8.00 -17.55
CA VAL A 545 7.50 6.94 -16.92
C VAL A 545 6.63 5.89 -16.22
N TYR A 546 5.58 6.34 -15.54
CA TYR A 546 4.58 5.48 -14.93
C TYR A 546 3.37 5.23 -15.84
N GLY A 547 3.47 5.43 -17.16
CA GLY A 547 2.37 5.23 -18.11
C GLY A 547 1.74 6.50 -18.65
N PRO A 548 0.93 6.40 -19.73
CA PRO A 548 0.25 7.54 -20.29
C PRO A 548 -0.65 8.20 -19.24
N LEU A 549 -0.55 9.52 -19.10
CA LEU A 549 -1.53 10.35 -18.41
C LEU A 549 -2.84 10.32 -19.22
N ASP A 550 -3.58 9.22 -19.18
CA ASP A 550 -4.92 9.22 -19.71
C ASP A 550 -5.77 10.19 -18.88
N GLY A 551 -6.66 10.93 -19.54
CA GLY A 551 -7.55 11.88 -18.88
C GLY A 551 -8.52 11.26 -17.86
N ASN A 552 -8.37 9.96 -17.55
CA ASN A 552 -9.16 9.17 -16.61
C ASN A 552 -8.41 8.81 -15.30
N LYS A 553 -7.54 9.72 -14.81
CA LYS A 553 -7.21 9.91 -13.38
C LYS A 553 -6.87 8.64 -12.57
N ARG A 554 -6.15 7.66 -13.12
CA ARG A 554 -5.63 6.54 -12.29
C ARG A 554 -4.39 7.01 -11.51
N GLN A 555 -4.54 7.17 -10.20
CA GLN A 555 -3.47 7.64 -9.29
C GLN A 555 -2.17 6.81 -9.34
N PHE A 556 -2.19 5.60 -9.90
CA PHE A 556 -0.99 4.77 -10.10
C PHE A 556 -0.03 5.29 -11.18
N TYR A 557 -0.50 6.11 -12.11
CA TYR A 557 0.28 6.59 -13.26
C TYR A 557 0.81 8.02 -13.10
N VAL A 558 0.44 8.71 -12.02
CA VAL A 558 0.98 10.04 -11.73
C VAL A 558 2.40 9.93 -11.19
N ASP A 559 3.21 10.94 -11.49
CA ASP A 559 4.55 11.05 -10.92
C ASP A 559 4.47 11.31 -9.40
N PRO A 560 5.40 10.73 -8.62
CA PRO A 560 5.49 11.01 -7.20
C PRO A 560 6.10 12.39 -6.98
N VAL A 561 5.29 13.35 -6.53
CA VAL A 561 5.72 14.75 -6.33
C VAL A 561 5.61 15.21 -4.87
N PHE A 562 4.91 14.45 -4.03
CA PHE A 562 4.66 14.85 -2.65
C PHE A 562 5.78 14.36 -1.74
N LEU A 563 6.25 15.23 -0.86
CA LEU A 563 7.23 14.88 0.16
C LEU A 563 6.69 13.76 1.05
N CYS A 564 7.52 12.82 1.49
CA CYS A 564 7.19 11.81 2.50
C CYS A 564 8.12 11.95 3.73
N ALA A 565 7.57 12.33 4.88
CA ALA A 565 8.32 12.72 6.07
C ALA A 565 8.88 11.54 6.88
N GLY A 566 8.39 10.32 6.66
CA GLY A 566 8.88 9.13 7.38
C GLY A 566 10.26 8.67 6.94
N SER A 567 10.83 9.26 5.89
CA SER A 567 12.12 8.88 5.33
C SER A 567 12.88 10.10 4.80
N VAL A 568 14.02 10.43 5.43
CA VAL A 568 14.84 11.60 5.06
C VAL A 568 16.33 11.30 5.18
N ILE A 569 17.12 11.83 4.24
CA ILE A 569 18.58 11.82 4.27
C ILE A 569 19.14 13.22 3.98
N GLY A 570 20.11 13.68 4.77
CA GLY A 570 20.72 14.97 4.52
C GLY A 570 21.76 15.39 5.54
N ARG A 571 22.35 16.57 5.32
CA ARG A 571 23.35 17.13 6.24
C ARG A 571 22.70 17.50 7.57
N LEU A 572 23.35 17.16 8.68
CA LEU A 572 22.84 17.45 10.03
C LEU A 572 22.46 18.93 10.22
N GLY A 573 23.31 19.85 9.76
CA GLY A 573 23.09 21.29 9.94
C GLY A 573 21.86 21.83 9.19
N ASP A 574 21.59 21.30 8.00
CA ASP A 574 20.43 21.70 7.19
C ASP A 574 19.15 21.03 7.71
N LEU A 575 19.21 19.75 8.07
CA LEU A 575 18.07 19.05 8.67
C LEU A 575 17.64 19.70 10.00
N ARG A 576 18.59 20.17 10.82
CA ARG A 576 18.29 20.91 12.06
C ARG A 576 17.49 22.17 11.78
N GLN A 577 17.82 22.90 10.73
CA GLN A 577 17.09 24.12 10.35
C GLN A 577 15.66 23.80 9.89
N ILE A 578 15.48 22.73 9.12
CA ILE A 578 14.16 22.26 8.69
C ILE A 578 13.31 21.85 9.90
N VAL A 579 13.85 21.05 10.82
CA VAL A 579 13.14 20.60 12.02
C VAL A 579 12.74 21.79 12.90
N ASN A 580 13.64 22.76 13.08
CA ASN A 580 13.33 23.99 13.81
C ASN A 580 12.23 24.82 13.13
N ALA A 581 12.23 24.90 11.79
CA ALA A 581 11.17 25.59 11.05
C ALA A 581 9.82 24.87 11.17
N ALA A 582 9.81 23.54 11.07
CA ALA A 582 8.61 22.72 11.26
C ALA A 582 8.03 22.89 12.68
N LEU A 583 8.88 22.88 13.72
CA LEU A 583 8.43 23.09 15.11
C LEU A 583 7.90 24.51 15.36
N LYS A 584 8.46 25.55 14.73
CA LYS A 584 7.88 26.91 14.80
C LYS A 584 6.45 26.95 14.26
N ILE A 585 6.15 26.20 13.20
CA ILE A 585 4.79 26.09 12.65
C ILE A 585 3.87 25.37 13.65
N VAL A 586 4.37 24.34 14.33
CA VAL A 586 3.63 23.64 15.41
C VAL A 586 3.29 24.61 16.54
N GLU A 587 4.26 25.38 17.03
CA GLU A 587 4.11 26.29 18.17
C GLU A 587 3.16 27.46 17.89
N ALA A 588 3.19 27.99 16.66
CA ALA A 588 2.36 29.12 16.28
C ALA A 588 0.86 28.76 16.10
N ASN A 589 0.50 27.46 16.21
CA ASN A 589 -0.86 26.94 15.97
C ASN A 589 -1.50 27.45 14.67
N ASP A 590 -0.64 27.71 13.68
CA ASP A 590 -0.89 28.58 12.54
C ASP A 590 -1.64 27.90 11.39
N LEU A 591 -2.42 26.87 11.74
CA LEU A 591 -2.95 25.90 10.79
C LEU A 591 -4.47 25.87 10.82
N VAL A 592 -5.06 25.75 9.63
CA VAL A 592 -6.47 25.37 9.48
C VAL A 592 -6.71 24.11 10.30
N ALA A 593 -7.76 24.13 11.13
CA ALA A 593 -8.20 22.97 11.89
C ALA A 593 -8.31 21.78 10.93
N LEU A 594 -7.55 20.72 11.18
CA LEU A 594 -7.81 19.46 10.51
C LEU A 594 -9.24 19.02 10.87
N PRO A 595 -9.91 18.25 10.00
CA PRO A 595 -11.11 17.52 10.42
C PRO A 595 -10.88 16.90 11.80
N THR A 596 -11.89 16.94 12.67
CA THR A 596 -11.78 16.65 14.12
C THR A 596 -11.23 15.27 14.48
N ASP A 597 -11.06 14.39 13.49
CA ASP A 597 -10.51 13.03 13.56
C ASP A 597 -9.05 12.91 13.07
N MET A 598 -8.50 13.92 12.39
CA MET A 598 -7.12 13.91 11.90
C MET A 598 -6.15 14.56 12.90
N LYS A 599 -5.27 13.73 13.47
CA LYS A 599 -4.18 14.21 14.33
C LYS A 599 -3.17 15.02 13.51
N PRO A 600 -2.55 16.07 14.10
CA PRO A 600 -1.42 16.76 13.47
C PRO A 600 -0.31 15.74 13.14
N SER A 601 0.15 15.70 11.89
CA SER A 601 1.21 14.80 11.42
C SER A 601 2.47 15.59 11.08
N ASP A 602 3.64 15.05 11.45
CA ASP A 602 4.97 15.43 10.99
C ASP A 602 5.05 15.66 9.47
N GLN A 603 4.36 14.80 8.71
CA GLN A 603 4.17 14.92 7.27
C GLN A 603 3.68 16.30 6.83
N ARG A 604 2.65 16.83 7.51
CA ARG A 604 2.08 18.15 7.19
C ARG A 604 3.13 19.25 7.40
N PHE A 605 3.86 19.21 8.51
CA PHE A 605 4.79 20.28 8.88
C PHE A 605 6.00 20.34 7.96
N PHE A 606 6.65 19.20 7.68
CA PHE A 606 7.76 19.16 6.73
C PHE A 606 7.33 19.58 5.32
N ALA A 607 6.17 19.09 4.84
CA ALA A 607 5.65 19.46 3.53
C ALA A 607 5.29 20.95 3.44
N THR A 608 4.81 21.58 4.53
CA THR A 608 4.58 23.03 4.57
C THR A 608 5.87 23.83 4.47
N VAL A 609 6.95 23.40 5.13
CA VAL A 609 8.27 24.04 4.99
C VAL A 609 8.77 23.93 3.54
N PHE A 610 8.63 22.75 2.93
CA PHE A 610 9.00 22.52 1.53
C PHE A 610 8.19 23.38 0.56
N ALA A 611 6.86 23.41 0.70
CA ALA A 611 6.01 24.22 -0.16
C ALA A 611 6.30 25.72 -0.02
N ARG A 612 6.58 26.20 1.20
CA ARG A 612 7.02 27.58 1.42
C ARG A 612 8.30 27.85 0.65
N GLN A 613 9.31 26.98 0.74
CA GLN A 613 10.54 27.13 -0.05
C GLN A 613 10.26 27.25 -1.55
N GLU A 614 9.46 26.34 -2.12
CA GLU A 614 9.22 26.29 -3.56
C GLU A 614 8.38 27.45 -4.09
N VAL A 615 7.40 27.93 -3.32
CA VAL A 615 6.65 29.14 -3.67
C VAL A 615 7.55 30.35 -3.69
N TYR A 616 8.42 30.54 -2.68
CA TYR A 616 9.33 31.69 -2.67
C TYR A 616 10.40 31.61 -3.76
N ARG A 617 10.90 30.42 -4.09
CA ARG A 617 11.75 30.22 -5.28
C ARG A 617 11.01 30.65 -6.53
N THR A 618 9.76 30.23 -6.70
CA THR A 618 8.94 30.58 -7.87
C THR A 618 8.69 32.09 -7.96
N MET A 619 8.23 32.72 -6.89
CA MET A 619 8.02 34.17 -6.83
C MET A 619 9.29 34.97 -7.17
N SER A 620 10.47 34.49 -6.76
CA SER A 620 11.74 35.16 -7.07
C SER A 620 12.11 35.10 -8.55
N ILE A 621 11.63 34.08 -9.27
CA ILE A 621 11.86 33.89 -10.71
C ILE A 621 10.82 34.69 -11.52
N THR A 622 9.56 34.67 -11.08
CA THR A 622 8.42 35.25 -11.81
C THR A 622 8.15 36.72 -11.49
N GLY A 623 8.88 37.31 -10.53
CA GLY A 623 8.62 38.68 -10.08
C GLY A 623 7.41 38.82 -9.15
N GLY A 624 7.02 37.73 -8.46
CA GLY A 624 5.96 37.72 -7.45
C GLY A 624 4.75 36.85 -7.79
N GLU A 625 4.66 36.34 -9.02
CA GLU A 625 3.54 35.48 -9.45
C GLU A 625 3.71 34.02 -9.01
N VAL A 626 2.60 33.35 -8.70
CA VAL A 626 2.58 31.92 -8.39
C VAL A 626 1.67 31.21 -9.38
N PRO A 627 2.23 30.50 -10.39
CA PRO A 627 1.43 29.76 -11.37
C PRO A 627 0.46 28.78 -10.71
N GLY A 628 -0.78 28.75 -11.20
CA GLY A 628 -1.85 27.93 -10.63
C GLY A 628 -2.45 28.50 -9.34
N TYR A 629 -2.10 29.70 -8.91
CA TYR A 629 -2.82 30.36 -7.81
C TYR A 629 -4.17 30.90 -8.29
N GLU A 630 -5.27 30.27 -7.87
CA GLU A 630 -6.65 30.62 -8.24
C GLU A 630 -7.65 30.12 -7.19
N GLY A 631 -8.88 30.64 -7.21
CA GLY A 631 -9.99 30.16 -6.38
C GLY A 631 -9.75 30.31 -4.88
N ASP A 632 -9.95 29.22 -4.14
CA ASP A 632 -9.81 29.12 -2.68
C ASP A 632 -8.43 28.59 -2.23
N ARG A 633 -7.47 28.48 -3.15
CA ARG A 633 -6.09 28.10 -2.83
C ARG A 633 -5.46 29.11 -1.88
N MET A 634 -4.67 28.62 -0.95
CA MET A 634 -3.94 29.42 0.03
C MET A 634 -2.50 29.63 -0.42
N LEU A 635 -1.92 30.79 -0.15
CA LEU A 635 -0.47 31.02 -0.25
C LEU A 635 0.22 30.74 1.09
N PRO A 636 1.52 30.38 1.08
CA PRO A 636 2.29 30.28 2.31
C PRO A 636 2.42 31.64 2.97
N LYS A 637 2.73 31.65 4.27
CA LYS A 637 2.91 32.88 5.04
C LYS A 637 3.99 33.79 4.45
N GLU A 638 3.66 35.08 4.41
CA GLU A 638 4.57 36.16 4.06
C GLU A 638 5.79 36.18 4.99
N LYS A 639 6.91 36.70 4.48
CA LYS A 639 8.11 36.93 5.28
C LYS A 639 7.79 38.02 6.30
N LYS A 640 8.11 37.76 7.57
CA LYS A 640 7.98 38.80 8.62
C LYS A 640 8.98 39.93 8.43
N ASP A 641 10.21 39.56 8.08
CA ASP A 641 11.35 40.44 7.86
C ASP A 641 12.42 39.71 7.02
N GLU A 642 13.54 40.37 6.74
CA GLU A 642 14.62 39.79 5.93
C GLU A 642 15.31 38.58 6.59
N ASN A 643 15.21 38.42 7.92
CA ASN A 643 15.76 37.28 8.65
C ASN A 643 14.83 36.06 8.61
N ASP A 644 13.59 36.20 8.13
CA ASP A 644 12.64 35.10 7.96
C ASP A 644 13.04 34.22 6.76
N LYS A 645 13.81 33.17 7.07
CA LYS A 645 14.37 32.24 6.09
C LYS A 645 13.28 31.41 5.40
N THR A 646 13.37 31.36 4.06
CA THR A 646 12.47 30.57 3.19
C THR A 646 13.21 29.45 2.45
N GLU A 647 14.53 29.52 2.34
CA GLU A 647 15.36 28.51 1.66
C GLU A 647 15.88 27.49 2.66
N TYR A 648 15.53 26.21 2.55
CA TYR A 648 15.89 25.17 3.51
C TYR A 648 16.64 23.98 2.89
N HIS A 649 17.02 24.10 1.61
CA HIS A 649 17.74 23.11 0.82
C HIS A 649 17.01 21.77 0.68
N ILE A 650 15.66 21.78 0.71
CA ILE A 650 14.83 20.58 0.61
C ILE A 650 14.64 20.15 -0.85
N THR A 651 14.88 18.88 -1.13
CA THR A 651 14.56 18.19 -2.39
C THR A 651 13.80 16.88 -2.14
N ILE A 652 13.27 16.28 -3.22
CA ILE A 652 12.55 15.01 -3.21
C ILE A 652 13.28 13.98 -4.11
N ASP A 653 13.28 12.72 -3.69
CA ASP A 653 13.78 11.57 -4.47
C ASP A 653 12.75 11.09 -5.52
N TYR A 654 12.52 11.89 -6.56
CA TYR A 654 11.52 11.60 -7.60
C TYR A 654 11.73 10.23 -8.30
N GLU A 655 12.98 9.81 -8.45
CA GLU A 655 13.34 8.57 -9.15
C GLU A 655 13.24 7.33 -8.26
N SER A 656 13.06 7.50 -6.95
CA SER A 656 13.25 6.42 -5.97
C SER A 656 14.64 5.80 -6.04
N ALA A 657 15.66 6.64 -6.29
CA ALA A 657 17.05 6.21 -6.42
C ALA A 657 17.60 5.69 -5.08
N ILE A 658 17.14 6.25 -3.95
CA ILE A 658 17.48 5.78 -2.61
C ILE A 658 16.28 5.13 -1.96
N ILE A 659 15.12 5.81 -1.96
CA ILE A 659 13.96 5.43 -1.15
C ILE A 659 12.76 5.19 -2.05
N GLN A 660 12.25 3.97 -2.06
CA GLN A 660 11.04 3.58 -2.76
C GLN A 660 9.86 3.51 -1.80
N ASN A 661 8.87 4.37 -2.02
CA ASN A 661 7.59 4.29 -1.33
C ASN A 661 6.69 3.28 -2.02
N VAL A 662 5.90 2.53 -1.25
CA VAL A 662 4.99 1.51 -1.80
C VAL A 662 3.69 2.12 -2.30
N PHE A 663 3.16 3.16 -1.64
CA PHE A 663 1.83 3.69 -1.93
C PHE A 663 1.70 4.04 -3.42
N LEU A 664 0.78 3.35 -4.10
CA LEU A 664 0.50 3.49 -5.54
C LEU A 664 1.69 3.17 -6.47
N HIS A 665 2.69 2.43 -5.98
CA HIS A 665 3.83 1.95 -6.76
C HIS A 665 3.83 0.44 -6.98
N ASP A 666 2.96 -0.33 -6.31
CA ASP A 666 2.98 -1.80 -6.31
C ASP A 666 3.12 -2.45 -7.70
N LEU A 667 2.43 -1.90 -8.71
CA LEU A 667 2.49 -2.38 -10.10
C LEU A 667 3.92 -2.35 -10.67
N TRP A 668 4.74 -1.41 -10.22
CA TRP A 668 6.07 -1.10 -10.74
C TRP A 668 7.21 -1.79 -9.99
N LEU A 669 6.94 -2.44 -8.86
CA LEU A 669 7.98 -3.01 -8.01
C LEU A 669 8.17 -4.50 -8.32
N LYS A 670 9.27 -4.84 -9.01
CA LYS A 670 9.58 -6.21 -9.44
C LYS A 670 10.84 -6.75 -8.76
N ALA A 671 10.89 -8.06 -8.54
CA ALA A 671 12.10 -8.75 -8.08
C ALA A 671 12.85 -9.32 -9.27
N LEU A 672 13.96 -8.69 -9.65
CA LEU A 672 14.72 -9.04 -10.84
C LEU A 672 16.01 -9.78 -10.48
N LYS A 673 16.40 -10.72 -11.34
CA LYS A 673 17.75 -11.31 -11.33
C LYS A 673 18.56 -10.67 -12.44
N TYR A 674 19.80 -10.33 -12.12
CA TYR A 674 20.71 -9.68 -13.05
C TYR A 674 21.71 -10.70 -13.58
N SER A 675 21.92 -10.70 -14.89
CA SER A 675 22.80 -11.63 -15.59
C SER A 675 24.22 -11.61 -15.01
N SER A 676 24.83 -12.79 -14.88
CA SER A 676 26.22 -12.86 -14.45
C SER A 676 27.19 -12.33 -15.50
N PHE A 677 26.81 -12.18 -16.77
CA PHE A 677 27.72 -11.75 -17.84
C PHE A 677 27.83 -10.23 -17.94
N ASP A 678 26.72 -9.52 -18.01
CA ASP A 678 26.65 -8.08 -18.24
C ASP A 678 25.95 -7.33 -17.09
N HIS A 679 25.40 -8.04 -16.11
CA HIS A 679 24.62 -7.49 -15.01
C HIS A 679 23.39 -6.71 -15.48
N THR A 680 22.77 -7.15 -16.58
CA THR A 680 21.47 -6.66 -17.05
C THR A 680 20.35 -7.58 -16.57
N ALA A 681 19.16 -7.03 -16.35
CA ALA A 681 17.93 -7.77 -16.18
C ALA A 681 16.92 -7.35 -17.25
N THR A 682 16.25 -8.32 -17.88
CA THR A 682 15.19 -8.04 -18.85
C THR A 682 13.85 -7.93 -18.12
N VAL A 683 13.12 -6.85 -18.36
CA VAL A 683 11.73 -6.67 -17.96
C VAL A 683 10.84 -7.14 -19.11
N GLU A 684 10.24 -8.31 -18.95
CA GLU A 684 9.36 -8.94 -19.95
C GLU A 684 7.88 -8.68 -19.69
N GLU A 685 7.53 -8.15 -18.51
CA GLU A 685 6.15 -7.88 -18.12
C GLU A 685 5.70 -6.53 -18.67
N ASP A 686 4.60 -6.55 -19.43
CA ASP A 686 3.94 -5.36 -19.94
C ASP A 686 3.03 -4.73 -18.88
N VAL A 687 3.65 -4.04 -17.91
CA VAL A 687 2.94 -3.41 -16.78
C VAL A 687 1.90 -2.37 -17.24
N LEU A 688 2.05 -1.85 -18.46
CA LEU A 688 1.16 -0.84 -19.05
C LEU A 688 0.06 -1.41 -19.94
N ASN A 689 0.01 -2.73 -20.13
CA ASN A 689 -0.92 -3.41 -21.04
C ASN A 689 -0.90 -2.77 -22.45
N ASN A 690 0.28 -2.40 -22.92
CA ASN A 690 0.55 -1.90 -24.27
C ASN A 690 0.36 -2.98 -25.37
N GLY A 691 0.18 -4.25 -25.00
CA GLY A 691 -0.08 -5.36 -25.92
C GLY A 691 1.07 -5.55 -26.91
N ASP A 692 0.75 -5.68 -28.20
CA ASP A 692 1.74 -5.88 -29.28
C ASP A 692 2.76 -4.73 -29.40
N SER A 693 2.48 -3.56 -28.81
CA SER A 693 3.42 -2.43 -28.80
C SER A 693 4.44 -2.48 -27.66
N PHE A 694 4.25 -3.36 -26.66
CA PHE A 694 5.22 -3.58 -25.61
C PHE A 694 6.50 -4.21 -26.15
N LYS A 695 7.64 -3.64 -25.76
CA LYS A 695 8.96 -4.21 -26.05
C LYS A 695 9.66 -4.47 -24.73
N PRO A 696 10.08 -5.73 -24.47
CA PRO A 696 10.95 -6.03 -23.34
C PRO A 696 12.16 -5.09 -23.35
N HIS A 697 12.53 -4.59 -22.18
CA HIS A 697 13.63 -3.65 -22.03
C HIS A 697 14.57 -4.10 -20.92
N GLN A 698 15.81 -3.65 -21.00
CA GLN A 698 16.85 -4.04 -20.04
C GLN A 698 17.09 -2.95 -19.02
N ILE A 699 17.33 -3.38 -17.77
CA ILE A 699 17.82 -2.54 -16.68
C ILE A 699 19.23 -2.99 -16.35
N GLN A 700 20.18 -2.06 -16.41
CA GLN A 700 21.58 -2.30 -16.06
C GLN A 700 21.78 -2.11 -14.56
N MET A 701 22.39 -3.08 -13.88
CA MET A 701 22.87 -2.87 -12.52
C MET A 701 24.05 -1.88 -12.53
N PRO A 702 23.98 -0.76 -11.80
CA PRO A 702 25.06 0.21 -11.74
C PRO A 702 26.21 -0.28 -10.84
N ALA A 703 27.40 0.26 -11.05
CA ALA A 703 28.58 -0.06 -10.23
C ALA A 703 28.38 0.27 -8.75
N SER A 704 27.62 1.34 -8.45
CA SER A 704 27.24 1.75 -7.10
C SER A 704 26.42 0.70 -6.35
N VAL A 705 25.79 -0.27 -7.05
CA VAL A 705 25.10 -1.43 -6.45
C VAL A 705 26.01 -2.67 -6.44
N LEU A 706 26.70 -2.91 -7.54
CA LEU A 706 27.51 -4.12 -7.73
C LEU A 706 28.69 -4.19 -6.75
N LEU A 707 29.43 -3.09 -6.58
CA LEU A 707 30.66 -3.08 -5.76
C LEU A 707 30.35 -3.29 -4.26
N PRO A 708 29.35 -2.62 -3.67
CA PRO A 708 29.01 -2.87 -2.26
C PRO A 708 28.49 -4.29 -2.00
N LEU A 709 27.72 -4.88 -2.93
CA LEU A 709 27.30 -6.28 -2.81
C LEU A 709 28.49 -7.24 -2.87
N ARG A 710 29.48 -6.97 -3.74
CA ARG A 710 30.72 -7.75 -3.78
C ARG A 710 31.54 -7.60 -2.50
N ARG A 711 31.52 -6.42 -1.86
CA ARG A 711 32.16 -6.21 -0.55
C ARG A 711 31.51 -7.08 0.52
N ILE A 712 30.18 -7.14 0.58
CA ILE A 712 29.47 -8.05 1.50
C ILE A 712 29.88 -9.49 1.22
N PHE A 713 29.89 -9.93 -0.04
CA PHE A 713 30.34 -11.26 -0.40
C PHE A 713 31.80 -11.53 0.02
N GLY A 714 32.68 -10.53 -0.08
CA GLY A 714 34.08 -10.64 0.35
C GLY A 714 34.27 -10.88 1.85
N SER A 715 33.24 -10.63 2.67
CA SER A 715 33.26 -10.96 4.11
C SER A 715 32.90 -12.43 4.41
N PHE A 716 32.55 -13.23 3.39
CA PHE A 716 32.25 -14.64 3.54
C PHE A 716 33.52 -15.50 3.61
N THR A 717 33.49 -16.57 4.41
CA THR A 717 34.59 -17.54 4.50
C THR A 717 34.41 -18.68 3.48
N ASP A 718 35.44 -19.50 3.25
CA ASP A 718 35.40 -20.63 2.29
C ASP A 718 34.25 -21.64 2.55
N LYS A 719 33.74 -21.71 3.80
CA LYS A 719 32.57 -22.54 4.16
C LYS A 719 31.24 -21.93 3.70
N ASP A 720 31.18 -20.61 3.52
CA ASP A 720 29.97 -19.85 3.20
C ASP A 720 29.74 -19.69 1.68
N GLY A 721 30.79 -19.89 0.87
CA GLY A 721 30.82 -19.55 -0.56
C GLY A 721 31.18 -20.71 -1.48
N GLN A 722 30.89 -21.97 -1.11
CA GLN A 722 31.32 -23.17 -1.85
C GLN A 722 31.29 -22.98 -3.38
N GLY A 723 32.47 -22.79 -3.97
CA GLY A 723 32.71 -22.80 -5.41
C GLY A 723 32.07 -21.68 -6.24
N THR A 724 31.49 -20.62 -5.65
CA THR A 724 30.86 -19.53 -6.42
C THR A 724 31.68 -18.24 -6.39
N SER A 725 31.87 -17.60 -7.54
CA SER A 725 32.48 -16.27 -7.61
C SER A 725 31.52 -15.18 -7.13
N ALA A 726 32.02 -14.06 -6.61
CA ALA A 726 31.20 -12.90 -6.22
C ALA A 726 30.23 -12.46 -7.34
N ARG A 727 30.66 -12.53 -8.60
CA ARG A 727 29.86 -12.24 -9.79
C ARG A 727 28.65 -13.16 -9.93
N LYS A 728 28.85 -14.48 -9.80
CA LYS A 728 27.78 -15.48 -9.82
C LYS A 728 26.86 -15.36 -8.61
N TRP A 729 27.41 -15.02 -7.44
CA TRP A 729 26.61 -14.81 -6.23
C TRP A 729 25.66 -13.62 -6.39
N VAL A 730 26.17 -12.45 -6.81
CA VAL A 730 25.32 -11.26 -7.07
C VAL A 730 24.23 -11.56 -8.10
N ALA A 731 24.56 -12.31 -9.17
CA ALA A 731 23.60 -12.67 -10.20
C ALA A 731 22.45 -13.58 -9.71
N ASN A 732 22.64 -14.30 -8.60
CA ASN A 732 21.61 -15.13 -8.00
C ASN A 732 20.68 -14.35 -7.06
N LEU A 733 21.04 -13.13 -6.67
CA LEU A 733 20.21 -12.27 -5.83
C LEU A 733 18.99 -11.81 -6.63
N LYS A 734 17.83 -11.85 -5.98
CA LYS A 734 16.61 -11.20 -6.48
C LYS A 734 16.57 -9.78 -5.91
N LEU A 735 17.01 -8.80 -6.69
CA LEU A 735 17.01 -7.41 -6.29
C LEU A 735 15.70 -6.75 -6.72
N ARG A 736 15.02 -6.15 -5.76
CA ARG A 736 13.84 -5.35 -5.95
C ARG A 736 14.18 -4.07 -6.70
N THR A 737 13.41 -3.81 -7.74
CA THR A 737 13.66 -2.78 -8.74
C THR A 737 12.33 -2.11 -9.06
N ASN A 738 12.32 -0.78 -9.11
CA ASN A 738 11.23 -0.03 -9.71
C ASN A 738 11.47 -0.03 -11.23
N VAL A 739 10.62 -0.74 -11.98
CA VAL A 739 10.82 -0.91 -13.42
C VAL A 739 10.42 0.33 -14.23
N ALA A 740 9.63 1.24 -13.65
CA ALA A 740 9.31 2.51 -14.28
C ALA A 740 10.52 3.45 -14.29
N THR A 741 11.08 3.73 -13.10
CA THR A 741 12.26 4.61 -12.97
C THR A 741 13.57 3.89 -13.25
N ARG A 742 13.52 2.56 -13.41
CA ARG A 742 14.66 1.66 -13.61
C ARG A 742 15.65 1.66 -12.45
N GLN A 743 15.20 2.05 -11.25
CA GLN A 743 16.03 2.12 -10.07
C GLN A 743 15.98 0.81 -9.26
N ILE A 744 17.15 0.24 -8.98
CA ILE A 744 17.32 -0.76 -7.91
C ILE A 744 17.40 0.04 -6.61
N TYR A 745 16.27 0.25 -5.94
CA TYR A 745 16.18 1.13 -4.77
C TYR A 745 16.88 0.56 -3.53
N ALA A 746 17.42 1.45 -2.68
CA ALA A 746 18.15 1.04 -1.49
C ALA A 746 17.25 0.73 -0.31
N PHE A 747 16.13 1.44 -0.19
CA PHE A 747 15.14 1.27 0.87
C PHE A 747 13.75 1.07 0.28
N LEU A 748 12.96 0.21 0.93
CA LEU A 748 11.53 0.13 0.72
C LEU A 748 10.83 0.72 1.94
N HIS A 749 10.06 1.78 1.73
CA HIS A 749 9.18 2.36 2.74
C HIS A 749 7.73 1.97 2.43
N ASN A 750 7.14 1.15 3.29
CA ASN A 750 5.79 0.65 3.11
C ASN A 750 4.72 1.68 3.51
N THR A 751 4.62 2.78 2.75
CA THR A 751 3.49 3.71 2.81
C THR A 751 2.23 3.01 2.27
N GLY A 752 1.16 2.88 3.07
CA GLY A 752 -0.05 2.12 2.71
C GLY A 752 -0.37 0.92 3.63
N PRO A 753 -1.11 -0.11 3.14
CA PRO A 753 -1.49 -1.28 3.92
C PRO A 753 -0.28 -1.99 4.55
N LYS A 754 -0.34 -2.23 5.86
CA LYS A 754 0.79 -2.72 6.66
C LYS A 754 0.90 -4.24 6.71
N ASP A 755 -0.14 -4.96 6.28
CA ASP A 755 -0.25 -6.41 6.29
C ASP A 755 0.82 -7.12 5.43
N LEU A 756 1.31 -6.47 4.37
CA LEU A 756 2.33 -7.04 3.48
C LEU A 756 3.78 -6.70 3.87
N PHE A 757 4.01 -5.87 4.90
CA PHE A 757 5.36 -5.43 5.25
C PHE A 757 6.28 -6.62 5.59
N ILE A 758 5.77 -7.56 6.39
CA ILE A 758 6.54 -8.73 6.82
C ILE A 758 6.82 -9.69 5.67
N ALA A 759 5.81 -9.91 4.80
CA ALA A 759 6.01 -10.68 3.58
C ALA A 759 7.12 -10.06 2.72
N ARG A 760 7.12 -8.72 2.56
CA ARG A 760 8.16 -8.01 1.80
C ARG A 760 9.55 -8.13 2.40
N TYR A 761 9.68 -8.03 3.73
CA TYR A 761 10.93 -8.31 4.44
C TYR A 761 11.45 -9.72 4.14
N LYS A 762 10.58 -10.74 4.27
CA LYS A 762 10.93 -12.15 4.03
C LYS A 762 11.35 -12.44 2.58
N MET A 763 10.86 -11.65 1.62
CA MET A 763 11.23 -11.79 0.22
C MET A 763 12.50 -11.02 -0.19
N MET A 764 13.22 -10.39 0.75
CA MET A 764 14.48 -9.71 0.43
C MET A 764 15.62 -10.71 0.25
N TRP A 765 16.61 -10.35 -0.59
CA TRP A 765 17.71 -11.23 -0.95
C TRP A 765 18.54 -11.72 0.24
N TYR A 766 18.63 -10.91 1.30
CA TYR A 766 19.41 -11.20 2.50
C TYR A 766 18.67 -12.13 3.47
N PHE A 767 17.35 -12.27 3.37
CA PHE A 767 16.54 -13.00 4.34
C PHE A 767 17.02 -14.45 4.55
N PRO A 768 17.35 -15.24 3.50
CA PRO A 768 17.83 -16.61 3.68
C PRO A 768 19.17 -16.75 4.41
N MET A 769 19.90 -15.65 4.61
CA MET A 769 21.23 -15.58 5.22
C MET A 769 21.31 -14.51 6.31
N ILE A 770 20.17 -13.99 6.78
CA ILE A 770 20.12 -12.81 7.65
C ILE A 770 20.94 -12.99 8.92
N GLN A 771 20.82 -14.12 9.61
CA GLN A 771 21.60 -14.41 10.83
C GLN A 771 23.10 -14.33 10.59
N ARG A 772 23.57 -14.85 9.45
CA ARG A 772 24.98 -14.83 9.07
C ARG A 772 25.45 -13.41 8.79
N LEU A 773 24.65 -12.64 8.05
CA LEU A 773 24.96 -11.24 7.73
C LEU A 773 25.00 -10.36 8.97
N LEU A 774 24.09 -10.55 9.93
CA LEU A 774 24.10 -9.83 11.20
C LEU A 774 25.38 -10.11 12.00
N ASN A 775 25.80 -11.38 12.06
CA ASN A 775 27.05 -11.75 12.71
C ASN A 775 28.28 -11.08 12.07
N LEU A 776 28.36 -11.10 10.74
CA LEU A 776 29.43 -10.42 10.00
C LEU A 776 29.38 -8.89 10.19
N ALA A 777 28.17 -8.30 10.30
CA ALA A 777 27.97 -6.89 10.59
C ALA A 777 28.55 -6.49 11.95
N VAL A 778 28.33 -7.31 12.98
CA VAL A 778 28.92 -7.13 14.32
C VAL A 778 30.44 -7.16 14.24
N GLU A 779 31.03 -8.13 13.53
CA GLU A 779 32.49 -8.25 13.39
C GLU A 779 33.13 -7.01 12.76
N ALA A 780 32.58 -6.52 11.65
CA ALA A 780 33.11 -5.31 11.00
C ALA A 780 32.93 -4.06 11.86
N ASN A 781 31.84 -3.97 12.60
CA ASN A 781 31.59 -2.83 13.47
C ASN A 781 32.57 -2.81 14.65
N ILE A 782 32.88 -3.97 15.25
CA ILE A 782 33.95 -4.12 16.24
C ILE A 782 35.31 -3.74 15.64
N ALA A 783 35.57 -4.16 14.40
CA ALA A 783 36.80 -3.82 13.68
C ALA A 783 36.86 -2.35 13.21
N ARG A 784 35.77 -1.58 13.38
CA ARG A 784 35.62 -0.20 12.91
C ARG A 784 35.94 -0.06 11.42
N GLU A 785 35.46 -1.00 10.61
CA GLU A 785 35.61 -0.93 9.17
C GLU A 785 35.00 0.38 8.61
N PRO A 786 35.63 1.01 7.60
CA PRO A 786 35.05 2.15 6.91
C PRO A 786 33.68 1.80 6.32
N LEU A 787 32.77 2.77 6.24
CA LEU A 787 31.45 2.55 5.63
C LEU A 787 31.51 2.50 4.10
N THR A 788 32.55 3.04 3.46
CA THR A 788 32.68 3.06 2.01
C THR A 788 33.98 2.39 1.55
N LEU A 789 33.94 1.69 0.40
CA LEU A 789 35.14 1.11 -0.23
C LEU A 789 36.20 2.12 -0.68
N ARG A 790 35.77 3.36 -0.89
CA ARG A 790 36.57 4.47 -1.42
C ARG A 790 36.05 5.79 -0.87
N PRO A 791 36.83 6.88 -0.95
CA PRO A 791 36.31 8.19 -0.66
C PRO A 791 35.12 8.55 -1.58
N ILE A 792 34.04 9.08 -1.00
CA ILE A 792 32.87 9.60 -1.71
C ILE A 792 32.73 11.08 -1.32
N ASP A 793 32.54 11.96 -2.30
CA ASP A 793 32.59 13.43 -2.10
C ASP A 793 33.92 13.88 -1.47
N GLY A 794 35.03 13.21 -1.82
CA GLY A 794 36.35 13.48 -1.23
C GLY A 794 36.48 13.11 0.25
N ARG A 795 35.58 12.27 0.77
CA ARG A 795 35.50 11.91 2.19
C ARG A 795 35.58 10.41 2.43
N ASP A 796 36.30 10.05 3.47
CA ASP A 796 36.19 8.72 4.08
C ASP A 796 34.99 8.73 5.03
N TRP A 797 34.08 7.76 4.85
CA TRP A 797 32.86 7.67 5.64
C TRP A 797 33.02 6.63 6.74
N VAL A 798 32.73 7.04 7.97
CA VAL A 798 32.79 6.17 9.15
C VAL A 798 31.46 6.19 9.91
N SER A 799 31.22 5.16 10.71
CA SER A 799 30.04 5.09 11.57
C SER A 799 30.17 6.06 12.73
N VAL A 800 29.07 6.76 13.08
CA VAL A 800 29.00 7.53 14.33
C VAL A 800 28.94 6.61 15.56
N THR A 801 28.28 5.46 15.44
CA THR A 801 28.09 4.47 16.50
C THR A 801 28.96 3.24 16.26
N ASN A 802 29.50 2.68 17.34
CA ASN A 802 30.29 1.44 17.30
C ASN A 802 29.80 0.50 18.40
N TYR A 803 30.12 -0.79 18.30
CA TYR A 803 29.74 -1.79 19.27
C TYR A 803 30.47 -1.45 20.59
N PRO A 804 29.77 -1.44 21.74
CA PRO A 804 30.37 -1.02 23.01
C PRO A 804 31.62 -1.80 23.39
N GLU A 805 32.66 -1.11 23.89
CA GLU A 805 33.87 -1.74 24.40
C GLU A 805 33.61 -2.37 25.80
N GLY A 806 34.06 -3.61 26.01
CA GLY A 806 34.08 -4.25 27.34
C GLY A 806 32.89 -5.15 27.71
N ASP A 807 31.97 -5.43 26.79
CA ASP A 807 30.74 -6.15 27.14
C ASP A 807 30.88 -7.68 27.21
N ARG A 808 30.32 -8.29 28.27
CA ARG A 808 30.31 -9.76 28.53
C ARG A 808 29.20 -10.51 27.78
N MET A 809 28.35 -9.80 27.05
CA MET A 809 27.37 -10.40 26.14
C MET A 809 27.62 -9.89 24.72
N ARG A 810 28.52 -10.56 23.97
CA ARG A 810 28.60 -10.38 22.52
C ARG A 810 27.33 -10.97 21.93
N ASP A 811 26.34 -10.12 21.68
CA ASP A 811 25.17 -10.52 20.93
C ASP A 811 25.58 -10.81 19.48
N PRO A 812 25.31 -12.01 18.96
CA PRO A 812 25.75 -12.37 17.61
C PRO A 812 25.01 -11.60 16.52
N TYR A 813 23.97 -10.83 16.85
CA TYR A 813 23.12 -10.11 15.91
C TYR A 813 23.18 -8.59 16.07
N GLY A 814 23.98 -8.08 17.01
CA GLY A 814 24.20 -6.65 17.20
C GLY A 814 23.27 -6.05 18.25
N GLY A 815 22.66 -4.92 17.92
CA GLY A 815 21.76 -4.21 18.82
C GLY A 815 21.39 -2.83 18.29
N ALA A 816 20.88 -1.98 19.17
CA ALA A 816 20.61 -0.59 18.86
C ALA A 816 20.94 0.32 20.04
N TYR A 817 21.36 1.55 19.72
CA TYR A 817 21.42 2.63 20.69
C TYR A 817 20.01 3.18 20.95
N THR A 818 19.75 3.71 22.13
CA THR A 818 18.47 4.35 22.48
C THR A 818 18.69 5.66 23.23
N ASP A 819 17.68 6.51 23.26
CA ASP A 819 17.65 7.74 24.05
C ASP A 819 17.28 7.53 25.54
N LEU A 820 17.28 6.28 26.03
CA LEU A 820 17.12 5.96 27.45
C LEU A 820 18.39 6.29 28.25
N LYS A 821 18.27 7.22 29.20
CA LYS A 821 19.39 7.69 30.06
C LYS A 821 20.18 6.59 30.78
N ASN A 822 19.52 5.48 31.13
CA ASN A 822 20.13 4.39 31.90
C ASN A 822 20.42 3.13 31.07
N LYS A 823 20.13 3.16 29.76
CA LYS A 823 20.27 2.00 28.88
C LYS A 823 20.57 2.44 27.45
N GLU A 824 21.76 2.98 27.28
CA GLU A 824 22.17 3.62 26.01
C GLU A 824 22.28 2.62 24.86
N PHE A 825 22.72 1.39 25.12
CA PHE A 825 22.77 0.30 24.14
C PHE A 825 21.94 -0.90 24.61
N ILE A 826 21.13 -1.46 23.72
CA ILE A 826 20.34 -2.68 23.97
C ILE A 826 20.76 -3.77 22.96
N PRO A 827 21.26 -4.93 23.43
CA PRO A 827 21.56 -6.08 22.59
C PRO A 827 20.35 -6.54 21.78
N PHE A 828 20.58 -7.07 20.57
CA PHE A 828 19.52 -7.45 19.64
C PHE A 828 18.57 -8.52 20.21
N LEU A 829 19.11 -9.57 20.84
CA LEU A 829 18.31 -10.65 21.43
C LEU A 829 17.40 -10.16 22.56
N GLU A 830 17.86 -9.16 23.32
CA GLU A 830 17.06 -8.51 24.35
C GLU A 830 16.02 -7.58 23.72
N LEU A 831 16.43 -6.76 22.75
CA LEU A 831 15.56 -5.77 22.10
C LEU A 831 14.43 -6.43 21.30
N CYS A 832 14.70 -7.57 20.69
CA CYS A 832 13.80 -8.31 19.80
C CYS A 832 13.32 -9.63 20.41
N GLU A 833 13.37 -9.74 21.75
CA GLU A 833 12.84 -10.88 22.49
C GLU A 833 11.39 -11.20 22.06
N GLY A 834 11.10 -12.48 21.85
CA GLY A 834 9.80 -12.96 21.38
C GLY A 834 9.57 -12.87 19.86
N PHE A 835 10.46 -12.23 19.09
CA PHE A 835 10.37 -12.15 17.62
C PHE A 835 11.50 -12.89 16.90
N VAL A 836 12.59 -13.23 17.60
CA VAL A 836 13.84 -13.78 17.03
C VAL A 836 13.61 -15.03 16.17
N GLU A 837 12.82 -15.99 16.65
CA GLU A 837 12.57 -17.23 15.89
C GLU A 837 11.89 -16.93 14.55
N ASP A 838 10.81 -16.14 14.56
CA ASP A 838 10.04 -15.81 13.37
C ASP A 838 10.78 -14.85 12.42
N LEU A 839 11.72 -14.04 12.93
CA LEU A 839 12.56 -13.14 12.12
C LEU A 839 13.55 -13.89 11.23
N PHE A 840 13.91 -15.12 11.61
CA PHE A 840 14.94 -15.93 10.95
C PHE A 840 14.40 -17.23 10.35
N LYS A 841 13.20 -17.65 10.76
CA LYS A 841 12.57 -18.89 10.28
C LYS A 841 12.31 -18.81 8.78
N LYS A 842 12.99 -19.68 8.04
CA LYS A 842 12.64 -19.96 6.64
C LYS A 842 11.27 -20.64 6.62
N GLU A 843 10.39 -20.17 5.75
CA GLU A 843 9.21 -20.95 5.38
C GLU A 843 9.73 -22.25 4.75
N GLY A 844 9.32 -23.37 5.34
CA GLY A 844 9.85 -24.71 5.06
C GLY A 844 9.47 -25.24 3.70
#